data_AF-A0A965H4C9-F1
#
_entry.id   AF-A0A965H4C9-F1
#
_cell.length_a   1.000
_cell.length_b   1.000
_cell.length_c   1.000
_cell.angle_alpha   90.00
_cell.angle_beta   90.00
_cell.angle_gamma   90.00
#
_symmetry.space_group_name_H-M   'P 1'
#
loop_
_entity.id
_entity.type
_entity.pdbx_description
1 polymer ?
#
loop_
_entity_poly.entity_id
_entity_poly.type
_entity_poly.pdbx_seq_one_letter_code
_entity_poly.pdbx_strand_id
1 'polypeptide(L)'
;MGSSQTLTSDMLEIGQSDGQLRLTSYYNFKILRQTQAGQTQMVQTTGAERLGFVMPSSGDLAAVDAPYSVDASMPGSVVNLGKPGTTGGKITLEGSVLGHDAVNLYAGTNPTGDKDVTLGDLGIIETRSGNIALNPGGPSVFRGKLIARGDNADIIINASKSIEVRGSLIANRDIVLRAGTNVVAGETSVYTRSSSSFQSEGNDGRIVIAGLNNVRIDSPIGTVSPNLALIDIIAERGTLTVDANAGRIQSAGQISLRGLNVQIDGPITSTRNTPSTTDYEIDVLTTGLLGVGGTITAAGSVQMKAAGDLTLRNATITSSGTSQRMRFESLGSIYMGNITPTMANIGTPMAVILEADKQIELIAGQTLQSGVDSEVYTRATESRLLLQGKAILWGGLAMAGADYSYANGAATRTWTGKDSVLEVRADTSARLGGGKRLDNGSLVAAGANLWSSGMVRIRAGSDSAGIGVSLASPSSIIADARFDSTNSPATTPAWTGTPDSLIDIFAEGQVQLSGAVEARDAGADISIVSGSLVLIDSLVSAADQLSVRGGTHSSGQGIVQTPVVRNNSGAVVSGGVLDTQTGGKITLRSVDSMLLRGLVGQVVSSAARTGIVDAEASAGDITVTGLIDARAGVSLIGRQVNLLPGSHAFANNSGSDTYLRGRESILVAGEGPQQLEAMVKGDLLAHLAAPTITITGIVEATGANGRVLLNAGEQLRVNGRVKAMATGGKIVMQSGVDQTLSRATLESQGLPGGGGAPTSVLDGGFLQILEQGLILSDTDVVMRSGGDVMLQADAAVKGEKTILVPQIAVRNETVNVVVGSVQVDAGTILVPRITYVTTTSIEQIGEARVKVGSQFATMDVTLEQVGYYNPNAKEDRRFVEYLVEGIDYKNADVVWTNANNVERGTATAASVTSDYKNVSAYKSFENLDDNQRQAVLNFTGYMPLYQFKWGNAVLNKTYN
;
A
#
# COMPACT_ATOMS: atom_id res chain seq x y z
N MET A 1 -56.68 6.03 -8.73
CA MET A 1 -57.43 5.75 -7.49
C MET A 1 -56.39 5.52 -6.40
N GLY A 2 -56.29 6.42 -5.42
CA GLY A 2 -55.33 6.27 -4.31
C GLY A 2 -55.82 5.20 -3.34
N SER A 3 -54.94 4.30 -2.92
CA SER A 3 -55.21 3.33 -1.88
C SER A 3 -55.52 4.06 -0.57
N SER A 4 -56.64 3.74 0.07
CA SER A 4 -56.94 4.24 1.43
C SER A 4 -55.89 3.67 2.39
N GLN A 5 -55.02 4.52 2.92
CA GLN A 5 -54.11 4.16 4.01
C GLN A 5 -54.74 4.51 5.34
N THR A 6 -54.69 3.59 6.30
CA THR A 6 -55.03 3.86 7.70
C THR A 6 -53.84 4.57 8.35
N LEU A 7 -54.00 5.84 8.70
CA LEU A 7 -53.00 6.61 9.43
C LEU A 7 -53.09 6.26 10.93
N THR A 8 -51.94 6.02 11.57
CA THR A 8 -51.88 5.83 13.04
C THR A 8 -51.77 7.19 13.74
N SER A 9 -52.08 7.23 15.05
CA SER A 9 -51.96 8.46 15.88
C SER A 9 -50.56 9.06 15.86
N ASP A 10 -49.54 8.24 15.59
CA ASP A 10 -48.14 8.65 15.54
C ASP A 10 -47.78 9.33 14.20
N MET A 11 -48.66 9.25 13.20
CA MET A 11 -48.47 9.84 11.86
C MET A 11 -49.32 11.10 11.65
N LEU A 12 -50.53 11.13 12.20
CA LEU A 12 -51.43 12.30 12.16
C LEU A 12 -52.27 12.34 13.44
N GLU A 13 -52.06 13.37 14.25
CA GLU A 13 -52.78 13.62 15.49
C GLU A 13 -53.89 14.66 15.27
N ILE A 14 -55.08 14.39 15.80
CA ILE A 14 -56.24 15.28 15.71
C ILE A 14 -56.56 15.81 17.11
N GLY A 15 -56.43 17.12 17.28
CA GLY A 15 -56.73 17.82 18.53
C GLY A 15 -57.66 19.01 18.32
N GLN A 16 -57.89 19.77 19.38
CA GLN A 16 -58.67 21.01 19.35
C GLN A 16 -57.84 22.13 19.99
N SER A 17 -57.77 23.29 19.34
CA SER A 17 -57.10 24.50 19.85
C SER A 17 -57.94 25.72 19.47
N ASP A 18 -58.20 26.62 20.42
CA ASP A 18 -58.98 27.86 20.22
C ASP A 18 -60.34 27.64 19.52
N GLY A 19 -61.02 26.53 19.83
CA GLY A 19 -62.33 26.20 19.26
C GLY A 19 -62.29 25.66 17.82
N GLN A 20 -61.12 25.46 17.24
CA GLN A 20 -60.92 24.88 15.90
C GLN A 20 -60.24 23.51 15.96
N LEU A 21 -60.46 22.69 14.93
CA LEU A 21 -59.86 21.36 14.78
C LEU A 21 -58.38 21.53 14.34
N ARG A 22 -57.44 20.95 15.08
CA ARG A 22 -56.00 21.00 14.77
C ARG A 22 -55.54 19.62 14.29
N LEU A 23 -54.92 19.58 13.11
CA LEU A 23 -54.25 18.39 12.56
C LEU A 23 -52.74 18.59 12.70
N THR A 24 -52.06 17.70 13.41
CA THR A 24 -50.60 17.76 13.65
C THR A 24 -49.96 16.52 13.05
N SER A 25 -48.87 16.65 12.30
CA SER A 25 -48.17 15.51 11.68
C SER A 25 -46.66 15.73 11.70
N TYR A 26 -45.89 14.65 11.80
CA TYR A 26 -44.43 14.67 11.59
C TYR A 26 -44.04 14.87 10.12
N TYR A 27 -45.00 14.72 9.20
CA TYR A 27 -44.81 14.91 7.77
C TYR A 27 -45.57 16.14 7.28
N ASN A 28 -45.01 16.83 6.30
CA ASN A 28 -45.71 17.94 5.66
C ASN A 28 -46.90 17.38 4.87
N PHE A 29 -48.10 17.91 5.12
CA PHE A 29 -49.33 17.44 4.47
C PHE A 29 -50.15 18.60 3.90
N LYS A 30 -50.98 18.30 2.91
CA LYS A 30 -51.90 19.27 2.29
C LYS A 30 -53.30 18.69 2.29
N ILE A 31 -54.29 19.53 2.58
CA ILE A 31 -55.69 19.21 2.33
C ILE A 31 -55.97 19.59 0.87
N LEU A 32 -56.01 18.57 0.03
CA LEU A 32 -56.20 18.72 -1.42
C LEU A 32 -57.64 19.16 -1.73
N ARG A 33 -57.80 19.99 -2.76
CA ARG A 33 -59.10 20.20 -3.41
C ARG A 33 -59.42 18.99 -4.30
N GLN A 34 -60.63 18.44 -4.21
CA GLN A 34 -61.04 17.34 -5.09
C GLN A 34 -61.49 17.89 -6.45
N THR A 35 -60.86 17.45 -7.55
CA THR A 35 -61.40 17.67 -8.91
C THR A 35 -62.09 16.39 -9.36
N GLN A 36 -63.36 16.46 -9.75
CA GLN A 36 -64.04 15.34 -10.41
C GLN A 36 -63.60 15.28 -11.87
N ALA A 37 -63.27 14.09 -12.39
CA ALA A 37 -62.84 13.95 -13.78
C ALA A 37 -63.93 14.45 -14.74
N GLY A 38 -63.61 15.48 -15.54
CA GLY A 38 -64.48 15.96 -16.62
C GLY A 38 -65.19 17.32 -16.41
N GLN A 39 -64.88 18.10 -15.37
CA GLN A 39 -65.42 19.47 -15.23
C GLN A 39 -64.33 20.53 -14.99
N THR A 40 -64.51 21.70 -15.60
CA THR A 40 -63.59 22.87 -15.55
C THR A 40 -63.91 23.84 -14.40
N GLN A 41 -64.82 23.49 -13.47
CA GLN A 41 -65.18 24.34 -12.34
C GLN A 41 -64.79 23.68 -11.01
N MET A 42 -63.98 24.41 -10.23
CA MET A 42 -63.39 23.98 -8.96
C MET A 42 -64.47 23.80 -7.88
N VAL A 43 -64.70 22.57 -7.41
CA VAL A 43 -65.59 22.29 -6.28
C VAL A 43 -64.77 22.33 -4.97
N GLN A 44 -65.25 23.08 -3.98
CA GLN A 44 -64.67 23.08 -2.62
C GLN A 44 -64.75 21.68 -2.02
N THR A 45 -63.76 21.27 -1.24
CA THR A 45 -63.84 20.09 -0.36
C THR A 45 -65.13 20.18 0.47
N THR A 46 -66.12 19.31 0.22
CA THR A 46 -67.46 19.43 0.80
C THR A 46 -67.40 19.24 2.32
N GLY A 47 -67.75 20.27 3.10
CA GLY A 47 -67.81 20.17 4.56
C GLY A 47 -66.50 20.49 5.30
N ALA A 48 -65.45 20.96 4.64
CA ALA A 48 -64.21 21.37 5.32
C ALA A 48 -64.45 22.51 6.33
N GLU A 49 -65.40 23.39 6.03
CA GLU A 49 -65.88 24.47 6.90
C GLU A 49 -66.56 23.93 8.18
N ARG A 50 -67.15 22.73 8.12
CA ARG A 50 -67.78 22.07 9.28
C ARG A 50 -66.75 21.53 10.28
N LEU A 51 -65.53 21.32 9.80
CA LEU A 51 -64.37 20.94 10.61
C LEU A 51 -63.53 22.16 11.01
N GLY A 52 -63.99 23.38 10.71
CA GLY A 52 -63.31 24.63 11.06
C GLY A 52 -62.19 25.05 10.09
N PHE A 53 -62.03 24.39 8.94
CA PHE A 53 -61.02 24.77 7.95
C PHE A 53 -61.53 25.84 6.98
N VAL A 54 -60.73 26.88 6.76
CA VAL A 54 -60.98 27.93 5.75
C VAL A 54 -60.09 27.65 4.54
N MET A 55 -60.69 27.20 3.43
CA MET A 55 -59.95 26.93 2.20
C MET A 55 -59.60 28.24 1.47
N PRO A 56 -58.36 28.43 0.98
CA PRO A 56 -57.98 29.61 0.21
C PRO A 56 -58.75 29.70 -1.13
N SER A 57 -58.89 30.92 -1.65
CA SER A 57 -59.60 31.18 -2.93
C SER A 57 -58.93 30.50 -4.13
N SER A 58 -57.62 30.23 -4.07
CA SER A 58 -56.84 29.46 -5.04
C SER A 58 -55.82 28.56 -4.35
N GLY A 59 -55.64 27.32 -4.83
CA GLY A 59 -54.66 26.35 -4.29
C GLY A 59 -55.22 25.37 -3.25
N ASP A 60 -54.38 24.41 -2.86
CA ASP A 60 -54.61 23.49 -1.75
C ASP A 60 -54.38 24.19 -0.40
N LEU A 61 -55.03 23.72 0.67
CA LEU A 61 -54.75 24.20 2.03
C LEU A 61 -53.52 23.46 2.56
N ALA A 62 -52.38 24.15 2.58
CA ALA A 62 -51.13 23.63 3.12
C ALA A 62 -51.13 23.71 4.66
N ALA A 63 -50.46 22.75 5.31
CA ALA A 63 -50.14 22.87 6.73
C ALA A 63 -49.39 24.19 6.99
N VAL A 64 -49.82 24.93 8.02
CA VAL A 64 -49.15 26.14 8.47
C VAL A 64 -48.08 25.71 9.47
N ASP A 65 -46.83 26.13 9.27
CA ASP A 65 -45.77 25.93 10.26
C ASP A 65 -46.24 26.49 11.62
N ALA A 66 -45.94 25.79 12.71
CA ALA A 66 -46.41 26.18 14.04
C ALA A 66 -46.15 27.68 14.29
N PRO A 67 -47.13 28.44 14.82
CA PRO A 67 -46.93 29.87 15.06
C PRO A 67 -45.71 30.07 15.96
N TYR A 68 -44.89 31.06 15.62
CA TYR A 68 -43.74 31.41 16.45
C TYR A 68 -44.25 31.80 17.85
N SER A 69 -43.73 31.13 18.88
CA SER A 69 -44.01 31.43 20.28
C SER A 69 -43.56 32.85 20.64
N VAL A 70 -42.54 33.36 19.93
CA VAL A 70 -42.14 34.77 19.93
C VAL A 70 -42.00 35.21 18.47
N ASP A 71 -42.91 36.07 18.00
CA ASP A 71 -42.84 36.66 16.67
C ASP A 71 -42.40 38.12 16.75
N ALA A 72 -41.15 38.37 16.36
CA ALA A 72 -40.57 39.70 16.21
C ALA A 72 -40.10 39.89 14.75
N SER A 73 -40.96 39.59 13.79
CA SER A 73 -40.68 39.60 12.34
C SER A 73 -40.55 40.99 11.71
N MET A 74 -40.91 42.08 12.39
CA MET A 74 -40.89 43.42 11.81
C MET A 74 -39.47 44.00 11.76
N PRO A 75 -39.10 44.76 10.70
CA PRO A 75 -37.79 45.42 10.59
C PRO A 75 -37.38 46.19 11.84
N GLY A 76 -36.11 46.05 12.27
CA GLY A 76 -35.61 46.69 13.51
C GLY A 76 -35.79 45.84 14.77
N SER A 77 -36.52 44.71 14.69
CA SER A 77 -36.85 43.91 15.87
C SER A 77 -35.73 42.92 16.22
N VAL A 78 -35.39 42.87 17.51
CA VAL A 78 -34.38 41.96 18.08
C VAL A 78 -34.99 41.21 19.25
N VAL A 79 -34.79 39.89 19.29
CA VAL A 79 -35.17 39.06 20.44
C VAL A 79 -33.95 38.84 21.33
N ASN A 80 -34.02 39.23 22.60
CA ASN A 80 -32.97 38.98 23.58
C ASN A 80 -33.47 38.01 24.66
N LEU A 81 -32.80 36.86 24.77
CA LEU A 81 -33.04 35.85 25.79
C LEU A 81 -32.00 36.00 26.91
N GLY A 82 -32.43 36.52 28.05
CA GLY A 82 -31.54 36.92 29.14
C GLY A 82 -30.97 38.32 28.95
N LYS A 83 -30.08 38.73 29.87
CA LYS A 83 -29.49 40.06 29.89
C LYS A 83 -27.97 39.99 30.17
N PRO A 84 -27.14 40.77 29.45
CA PRO A 84 -25.70 40.81 29.71
C PRO A 84 -25.38 41.23 31.14
N GLY A 85 -24.39 40.59 31.77
CA GLY A 85 -23.84 41.00 33.06
C GLY A 85 -24.72 40.77 34.29
N THR A 86 -25.94 40.26 34.13
CA THR A 86 -26.87 39.94 35.23
C THR A 86 -26.87 38.45 35.55
N THR A 87 -27.30 38.05 36.74
CA THR A 87 -27.48 36.63 37.11
C THR A 87 -28.50 35.97 36.17
N GLY A 88 -28.08 34.91 35.46
CA GLY A 88 -28.95 34.06 34.62
C GLY A 88 -29.07 32.63 35.16
N GLY A 89 -30.03 31.88 34.62
CA GLY A 89 -30.25 30.45 34.92
C GLY A 89 -30.47 29.64 33.64
N LYS A 90 -30.86 28.36 33.80
CA LYS A 90 -31.14 27.44 32.69
C LYS A 90 -32.24 27.94 31.76
N ILE A 91 -32.03 27.78 30.45
CA ILE A 91 -32.99 28.14 29.40
C ILE A 91 -33.34 26.88 28.60
N THR A 92 -34.63 26.57 28.52
CA THR A 92 -35.15 25.50 27.64
C THR A 92 -36.15 26.11 26.67
N LEU A 93 -35.98 25.83 25.38
CA LEU A 93 -36.85 26.30 24.29
C LEU A 93 -37.36 25.11 23.50
N GLU A 94 -38.67 24.83 23.63
CA GLU A 94 -39.38 23.80 22.85
C GLU A 94 -40.19 24.41 21.69
N GLY A 95 -40.44 25.73 21.74
CA GLY A 95 -41.19 26.48 20.73
C GLY A 95 -40.31 27.26 19.77
N SER A 96 -40.94 27.99 18.84
CA SER A 96 -40.25 28.72 17.77
C SER A 96 -40.10 30.21 18.09
N VAL A 97 -38.93 30.80 17.82
CA VAL A 97 -38.58 32.21 18.02
C VAL A 97 -38.18 32.81 16.68
N LEU A 98 -38.84 33.90 16.29
CA LEU A 98 -38.49 34.66 15.09
C LEU A 98 -38.05 36.07 15.47
N GLY A 99 -36.86 36.46 15.05
CA GLY A 99 -36.40 37.86 15.03
C GLY A 99 -36.29 38.41 13.61
N HIS A 100 -36.30 39.72 13.44
CA HIS A 100 -35.93 40.33 12.16
C HIS A 100 -34.41 40.55 12.09
N ASP A 101 -33.86 41.42 12.95
CA ASP A 101 -32.46 41.86 12.90
C ASP A 101 -31.51 40.96 13.70
N ALA A 102 -31.98 40.31 14.77
CA ALA A 102 -31.18 39.38 15.55
C ALA A 102 -32.01 38.54 16.52
N VAL A 103 -31.45 37.38 16.89
CA VAL A 103 -31.81 36.67 18.12
C VAL A 103 -30.55 36.47 18.95
N ASN A 104 -30.52 37.02 20.17
CA ASN A 104 -29.39 36.94 21.08
C ASN A 104 -29.74 36.14 22.33
N LEU A 105 -28.77 35.39 22.86
CA LEU A 105 -28.84 34.78 24.19
C LEU A 105 -27.65 35.21 25.04
N TYR A 106 -27.95 35.64 26.28
CA TYR A 106 -26.97 36.07 27.26
C TYR A 106 -27.11 35.27 28.56
N ALA A 107 -26.16 34.39 28.86
CA ALA A 107 -26.25 33.50 30.03
C ALA A 107 -25.94 34.14 31.39
N GLY A 108 -25.43 35.38 31.44
CA GLY A 108 -25.23 36.11 32.69
C GLY A 108 -24.05 35.67 33.57
N THR A 109 -23.82 36.34 34.71
CA THR A 109 -22.59 36.27 35.55
C THR A 109 -22.72 35.47 36.87
N ASN A 110 -23.66 34.53 36.99
CA ASN A 110 -23.83 33.75 38.24
C ASN A 110 -22.68 32.73 38.50
N PRO A 111 -22.02 32.72 39.68
CA PRO A 111 -20.98 31.74 40.01
C PRO A 111 -21.48 30.32 40.38
N THR A 112 -22.77 30.12 40.67
CA THR A 112 -23.26 28.89 41.35
C THR A 112 -24.46 28.16 40.72
N GLY A 113 -24.96 28.56 39.54
CA GLY A 113 -26.15 27.94 38.92
C GLY A 113 -25.89 27.25 37.57
N ASP A 114 -26.70 26.23 37.26
CA ASP A 114 -26.79 25.60 35.93
C ASP A 114 -27.30 26.64 34.90
N LYS A 115 -26.45 27.01 33.95
CA LYS A 115 -26.70 28.01 32.89
C LYS A 115 -26.85 27.34 31.53
N ASP A 116 -27.46 26.18 31.56
CA ASP A 116 -27.57 25.27 30.44
C ASP A 116 -28.57 25.83 29.44
N VAL A 117 -28.32 25.60 28.16
CA VAL A 117 -29.27 25.93 27.11
C VAL A 117 -29.68 24.65 26.41
N THR A 118 -30.98 24.39 26.37
CA THR A 118 -31.54 23.27 25.59
C THR A 118 -32.52 23.83 24.57
N LEU A 119 -32.22 23.64 23.29
CA LEU A 119 -33.20 23.76 22.21
C LEU A 119 -33.75 22.37 21.94
N GLY A 120 -35.04 22.16 22.21
CA GLY A 120 -35.73 20.90 22.04
C GLY A 120 -35.94 20.51 20.57
N ASP A 121 -36.44 19.29 20.32
CA ASP A 121 -36.52 18.71 18.98
C ASP A 121 -37.45 19.51 18.03
N LEU A 122 -38.45 20.20 18.59
CA LEU A 122 -39.39 21.06 17.85
C LEU A 122 -38.99 22.54 17.84
N GLY A 123 -37.95 22.92 18.58
CA GLY A 123 -37.55 24.32 18.73
C GLY A 123 -36.93 24.87 17.45
N ILE A 124 -37.35 26.07 17.04
CA ILE A 124 -36.75 26.80 15.91
C ILE A 124 -36.34 28.18 16.38
N ILE A 125 -35.11 28.60 16.11
CA ILE A 125 -34.71 30.00 16.23
C ILE A 125 -34.39 30.48 14.82
N GLU A 126 -35.12 31.48 14.34
CA GLU A 126 -34.97 32.03 13.00
C GLU A 126 -34.80 33.55 13.05
N THR A 127 -33.98 34.08 12.14
CA THR A 127 -33.96 35.51 11.80
C THR A 127 -34.41 35.73 10.37
N ARG A 128 -34.99 36.90 10.06
CA ARG A 128 -35.30 37.31 8.68
C ARG A 128 -34.13 37.98 7.98
N SER A 129 -33.38 38.82 8.70
CA SER A 129 -32.30 39.64 8.15
C SER A 129 -31.23 39.97 9.20
N GLY A 130 -30.63 38.96 9.82
CA GLY A 130 -29.48 39.16 10.71
C GLY A 130 -29.05 37.94 11.51
N ASN A 131 -28.23 38.15 12.54
CA ASN A 131 -27.47 37.07 13.18
C ASN A 131 -28.24 36.36 14.30
N ILE A 132 -27.87 35.09 14.54
CA ILE A 132 -28.18 34.37 15.76
C ILE A 132 -26.91 34.31 16.61
N ALA A 133 -26.91 34.95 17.79
CA ALA A 133 -25.74 35.00 18.68
C ALA A 133 -26.06 34.47 20.07
N LEU A 134 -25.57 33.27 20.40
CA LEU A 134 -25.87 32.58 21.64
C LEU A 134 -24.62 32.49 22.52
N ASN A 135 -24.71 32.96 23.77
CA ASN A 135 -23.60 32.90 24.72
C ASN A 135 -24.00 32.12 25.99
N PRO A 136 -24.16 30.78 25.91
CA PRO A 136 -24.53 29.97 27.05
C PRO A 136 -23.41 29.86 28.10
N GLY A 137 -23.79 29.76 29.37
CA GLY A 137 -22.86 29.73 30.51
C GLY A 137 -22.57 28.33 31.04
N GLY A 138 -23.36 27.33 30.63
CA GLY A 138 -23.24 25.91 31.01
C GLY A 138 -23.24 24.99 29.78
N PRO A 139 -23.31 23.66 29.97
CA PRO A 139 -23.46 22.71 28.88
C PRO A 139 -24.72 23.01 28.07
N SER A 140 -24.61 22.99 26.75
CA SER A 140 -25.70 23.35 25.85
C SER A 140 -25.98 22.26 24.83
N VAL A 141 -27.26 21.98 24.59
CA VAL A 141 -27.72 20.94 23.67
C VAL A 141 -28.70 21.55 22.66
N PHE A 142 -28.39 21.44 21.38
CA PHE A 142 -29.20 21.99 20.29
C PHE A 142 -29.79 20.85 19.45
N ARG A 143 -31.06 20.50 19.68
CA ARG A 143 -31.78 19.45 18.94
C ARG A 143 -32.63 19.98 17.78
N GLY A 144 -33.16 21.18 17.94
CA GLY A 144 -33.97 21.87 16.95
C GLY A 144 -33.16 22.59 15.86
N LYS A 145 -33.73 23.61 15.24
CA LYS A 145 -33.12 24.34 14.11
C LYS A 145 -32.70 25.76 14.49
N LEU A 146 -31.50 26.16 14.07
CA LEU A 146 -31.07 27.56 14.04
C LEU A 146 -30.97 28.00 12.57
N ILE A 147 -31.68 29.07 12.20
CA ILE A 147 -31.79 29.55 10.82
C ILE A 147 -31.50 31.06 10.79
N ALA A 148 -30.28 31.45 10.42
CA ALA A 148 -29.90 32.85 10.27
C ALA A 148 -30.05 33.29 8.80
N ARG A 149 -31.05 34.14 8.50
CA ARG A 149 -31.30 34.66 7.14
C ARG A 149 -30.91 36.13 7.03
N GLY A 150 -30.71 36.58 5.79
CA GLY A 150 -30.22 37.91 5.44
C GLY A 150 -28.79 37.88 4.93
N ASP A 151 -28.39 38.94 4.23
CA ASP A 151 -27.04 39.06 3.70
C ASP A 151 -26.00 39.04 4.83
N ASN A 152 -25.01 38.15 4.73
CA ASN A 152 -23.96 37.96 5.72
C ASN A 152 -24.45 37.53 7.11
N ALA A 153 -25.66 36.96 7.20
CA ALA A 153 -26.20 36.47 8.46
C ALA A 153 -25.44 35.25 8.97
N ASP A 154 -24.99 35.31 10.22
CA ASP A 154 -24.17 34.30 10.87
C ASP A 154 -24.90 33.63 12.04
N ILE A 155 -24.52 32.38 12.33
CA ILE A 155 -24.80 31.69 13.59
C ILE A 155 -23.53 31.67 14.43
N ILE A 156 -23.58 32.26 15.63
CA ILE A 156 -22.45 32.33 16.55
C ILE A 156 -22.87 31.74 17.89
N ILE A 157 -22.22 30.68 18.34
CA ILE A 157 -22.47 30.04 19.64
C ILE A 157 -21.16 30.02 20.44
N ASN A 158 -21.10 30.77 21.54
CA ASN A 158 -19.95 30.81 22.45
C ASN A 158 -20.35 30.26 23.83
N ALA A 159 -20.11 28.97 24.05
CA ALA A 159 -20.40 28.31 25.32
C ALA A 159 -19.22 28.35 26.29
N SER A 160 -19.49 28.60 27.57
CA SER A 160 -18.42 28.56 28.59
C SER A 160 -17.93 27.12 28.90
N LYS A 161 -18.76 26.10 28.66
CA LYS A 161 -18.43 24.68 28.93
C LYS A 161 -18.45 23.82 27.67
N SER A 162 -19.63 23.36 27.24
CA SER A 162 -19.77 22.45 26.11
C SER A 162 -20.97 22.76 25.21
N ILE A 163 -20.86 22.34 23.94
CA ILE A 163 -21.90 22.40 22.91
C ILE A 163 -22.10 20.99 22.37
N GLU A 164 -23.33 20.48 22.46
CA GLU A 164 -23.78 19.28 21.75
C GLU A 164 -24.78 19.68 20.68
N VAL A 165 -24.48 19.38 19.40
CA VAL A 165 -25.37 19.66 18.27
C VAL A 165 -25.99 18.35 17.78
N ARG A 166 -27.32 18.32 17.75
CA ARG A 166 -28.16 17.23 17.24
C ARG A 166 -29.07 17.65 16.10
N GLY A 167 -29.37 18.94 15.98
CA GLY A 167 -30.24 19.50 14.95
C GLY A 167 -29.49 20.23 13.83
N SER A 168 -30.19 21.13 13.14
CA SER A 168 -29.67 21.83 11.96
C SER A 168 -29.25 23.25 12.24
N LEU A 169 -28.07 23.62 11.73
CA LEU A 169 -27.55 24.98 11.71
C LEU A 169 -27.49 25.46 10.25
N ILE A 170 -28.29 26.48 9.93
CA ILE A 170 -28.40 27.07 8.59
C ILE A 170 -28.10 28.56 8.69
N ALA A 171 -26.98 29.00 8.13
CA ALA A 171 -26.59 30.41 8.09
C ALA A 171 -26.44 30.89 6.64
N ASN A 172 -26.61 32.18 6.40
CA ASN A 172 -26.25 32.74 5.11
C ASN A 172 -24.74 32.75 4.91
N ARG A 173 -23.93 33.05 5.93
CA ARG A 173 -22.48 33.13 5.80
C ARG A 173 -21.73 32.21 6.76
N ASP A 174 -21.53 32.63 8.01
CA ASP A 174 -20.68 31.87 8.94
C ASP A 174 -21.49 31.05 9.96
N ILE A 175 -21.01 29.85 10.25
CA ILE A 175 -21.40 29.07 11.44
C ILE A 175 -20.17 28.97 12.33
N VAL A 176 -20.24 29.56 13.52
CA VAL A 176 -19.14 29.63 14.48
C VAL A 176 -19.56 29.01 15.80
N LEU A 177 -18.94 27.90 16.17
CA LEU A 177 -19.10 27.23 17.46
C LEU A 177 -17.81 27.37 18.26
N ARG A 178 -17.89 27.91 19.48
CA ARG A 178 -16.77 28.00 20.42
C ARG A 178 -17.20 27.50 21.79
N ALA A 179 -16.43 26.58 22.38
CA ALA A 179 -16.78 26.03 23.68
C ALA A 179 -15.59 25.78 24.60
N GLY A 180 -15.79 26.04 25.89
CA GLY A 180 -14.87 25.70 26.98
C GLY A 180 -13.98 26.86 27.42
N THR A 181 -13.88 27.07 28.74
CA THR A 181 -13.01 28.07 29.37
C THR A 181 -11.97 27.47 30.32
N ASN A 182 -12.18 26.23 30.76
CA ASN A 182 -11.27 25.50 31.65
C ASN A 182 -10.76 24.24 30.96
N VAL A 183 -9.47 23.94 31.13
CA VAL A 183 -8.87 22.71 30.63
C VAL A 183 -9.21 21.57 31.58
N VAL A 184 -9.97 20.58 31.10
CA VAL A 184 -10.41 19.41 31.86
C VAL A 184 -10.13 18.15 31.03
N ALA A 185 -9.34 17.24 31.58
CA ALA A 185 -8.91 16.04 30.88
C ALA A 185 -10.11 15.14 30.52
N GLY A 186 -10.18 14.72 29.25
CA GLY A 186 -11.25 13.85 28.73
C GLY A 186 -12.57 14.56 28.42
N GLU A 187 -12.76 15.82 28.82
CA GLU A 187 -13.97 16.57 28.52
C GLU A 187 -14.08 16.93 27.03
N THR A 188 -15.29 16.86 26.48
CA THR A 188 -15.56 17.27 25.09
C THR A 188 -16.25 18.62 25.10
N SER A 189 -15.57 19.62 24.55
CA SER A 189 -16.08 20.99 24.42
C SER A 189 -17.11 21.10 23.30
N VAL A 190 -16.89 20.47 22.15
CA VAL A 190 -17.88 20.45 21.07
C VAL A 190 -18.10 19.03 20.59
N TYR A 191 -19.36 18.60 20.54
CA TYR A 191 -19.76 17.31 20.00
C TYR A 191 -20.89 17.48 18.99
N THR A 192 -20.65 17.13 17.73
CA THR A 192 -21.69 17.04 16.71
C THR A 192 -22.14 15.58 16.57
N ARG A 193 -23.46 15.34 16.59
CA ARG A 193 -24.08 14.01 16.52
C ARG A 193 -24.53 13.70 15.11
N SER A 194 -24.73 12.41 14.80
CA SER A 194 -25.09 11.94 13.45
C SER A 194 -26.36 12.56 12.87
N SER A 195 -27.27 13.04 13.72
CA SER A 195 -28.50 13.73 13.30
C SER A 195 -28.31 15.21 12.94
N SER A 196 -27.14 15.80 13.23
CA SER A 196 -26.89 17.22 13.00
C SER A 196 -26.51 17.54 11.56
N SER A 197 -26.82 18.77 11.12
CA SER A 197 -26.44 19.28 9.80
C SER A 197 -25.93 20.72 9.88
N PHE A 198 -24.96 21.04 9.02
CA PHE A 198 -24.31 22.33 8.93
C PHE A 198 -24.38 22.85 7.50
N GLN A 199 -25.08 23.97 7.31
CA GLN A 199 -25.31 24.56 6.00
C GLN A 199 -25.00 26.06 5.99
N SER A 200 -24.06 26.46 5.14
CA SER A 200 -23.85 27.85 4.73
C SER A 200 -24.42 28.05 3.32
N GLU A 201 -25.41 28.93 3.18
CA GLU A 201 -26.16 29.11 1.92
C GLU A 201 -25.58 30.18 0.99
N GLY A 202 -24.79 31.11 1.52
CA GLY A 202 -24.19 32.22 0.79
C GLY A 202 -22.83 31.88 0.17
N ASN A 203 -22.27 32.87 -0.52
CA ASN A 203 -20.94 32.76 -1.11
C ASN A 203 -19.87 33.11 -0.06
N ASP A 204 -18.77 32.36 -0.05
CA ASP A 204 -17.61 32.56 0.83
C ASP A 204 -17.85 32.36 2.34
N GLY A 205 -18.90 31.61 2.70
CA GLY A 205 -19.19 31.27 4.09
C GLY A 205 -18.15 30.36 4.73
N ARG A 206 -18.07 30.38 6.07
CA ARG A 206 -17.12 29.57 6.86
C ARG A 206 -17.83 28.74 7.92
N ILE A 207 -17.31 27.55 8.18
CA ILE A 207 -17.70 26.74 9.33
C ILE A 207 -16.50 26.66 10.26
N VAL A 208 -16.62 27.25 11.46
CA VAL A 208 -15.56 27.30 12.47
C VAL A 208 -16.05 26.60 13.72
N ILE A 209 -15.36 25.52 14.12
CA ILE A 209 -15.67 24.75 15.32
C ILE A 209 -14.43 24.71 16.21
N ALA A 210 -14.46 25.44 17.32
CA ALA A 210 -13.34 25.50 18.27
C ALA A 210 -13.76 25.03 19.66
N GLY A 211 -12.99 24.10 20.22
CA GLY A 211 -13.11 23.64 21.60
C GLY A 211 -11.80 23.83 22.35
N LEU A 212 -11.87 24.25 23.62
CA LEU A 212 -10.69 24.26 24.47
C LEU A 212 -10.19 22.85 24.77
N ASN A 213 -11.10 21.92 25.09
CA ASN A 213 -10.80 20.50 25.34
C ASN A 213 -10.98 19.67 24.06
N ASN A 214 -11.61 18.48 24.14
CA ASN A 214 -11.80 17.64 22.96
C ASN A 214 -12.88 18.21 22.04
N VAL A 215 -12.73 17.98 20.74
CA VAL A 215 -13.76 18.24 19.72
C VAL A 215 -14.06 16.92 19.02
N ARG A 216 -15.33 16.53 18.97
CA ARG A 216 -15.77 15.28 18.36
C ARG A 216 -16.77 15.55 17.24
N ILE A 217 -16.46 15.09 16.04
CA ILE A 217 -17.27 15.24 14.84
C ILE A 217 -17.82 13.87 14.43
N ASP A 218 -19.08 13.62 14.79
CA ASP A 218 -19.86 12.47 14.34
C ASP A 218 -21.01 12.94 13.46
N SER A 219 -20.76 13.89 12.55
CA SER A 219 -21.78 14.41 11.64
C SER A 219 -21.20 14.89 10.30
N PRO A 220 -22.04 15.07 9.27
CA PRO A 220 -21.64 15.71 8.02
C PRO A 220 -21.45 17.23 8.19
N ILE A 221 -20.24 17.71 7.89
CA ILE A 221 -19.87 19.13 7.88
C ILE A 221 -19.61 19.58 6.44
N GLY A 222 -20.37 20.58 5.96
CA GLY A 222 -20.16 21.23 4.67
C GLY A 222 -20.67 20.48 3.43
N THR A 223 -21.21 19.26 3.58
CA THR A 223 -21.72 18.43 2.46
C THR A 223 -22.83 19.08 1.63
N VAL A 224 -23.57 20.02 2.21
CA VAL A 224 -24.66 20.78 1.56
C VAL A 224 -24.32 22.25 1.32
N SER A 225 -23.03 22.61 1.39
CA SER A 225 -22.54 23.99 1.28
C SER A 225 -21.54 24.13 0.13
N PRO A 226 -21.99 24.32 -1.12
CA PRO A 226 -21.14 24.23 -2.30
C PRO A 226 -20.08 25.35 -2.41
N ASN A 227 -20.28 26.49 -1.73
CA ASN A 227 -19.46 27.70 -1.86
C ASN A 227 -18.73 28.09 -0.56
N LEU A 228 -18.39 27.11 0.29
CA LEU A 228 -17.60 27.38 1.49
C LEU A 228 -16.21 27.89 1.14
N ALA A 229 -15.75 28.94 1.82
CA ALA A 229 -14.36 29.41 1.75
C ALA A 229 -13.43 28.62 2.69
N LEU A 230 -13.94 28.21 3.85
CA LEU A 230 -13.14 27.57 4.91
C LEU A 230 -14.00 26.66 5.81
N ILE A 231 -13.45 25.49 6.13
CA ILE A 231 -13.82 24.70 7.31
C ILE A 231 -12.62 24.68 8.24
N ASP A 232 -12.77 25.20 9.46
CA ASP A 232 -11.70 25.26 10.47
C ASP A 232 -12.18 24.60 11.76
N ILE A 233 -11.54 23.50 12.15
CA ILE A 233 -11.91 22.71 13.33
C ILE A 233 -10.70 22.59 14.26
N ILE A 234 -10.83 23.06 15.50
CA ILE A 234 -9.73 23.24 16.44
C ILE A 234 -10.08 22.65 17.81
N ALA A 235 -9.23 21.76 18.33
CA ALA A 235 -9.20 21.33 19.73
C ALA A 235 -7.94 21.89 20.44
N GLU A 236 -8.03 23.08 21.04
CA GLU A 236 -6.85 23.87 21.45
C GLU A 236 -5.92 23.17 22.45
N ARG A 237 -6.46 22.36 23.35
CA ARG A 237 -5.73 21.61 24.38
C ARG A 237 -6.11 20.13 24.43
N GLY A 238 -6.96 19.67 23.51
CA GLY A 238 -7.51 18.32 23.50
C GLY A 238 -7.34 17.58 22.18
N THR A 239 -8.04 16.47 22.07
CA THR A 239 -8.08 15.66 20.85
C THR A 239 -9.23 16.12 19.95
N LEU A 240 -8.93 16.32 18.68
CA LEU A 240 -9.92 16.41 17.61
C LEU A 240 -10.17 15.00 17.05
N THR A 241 -11.42 14.54 17.04
CA THR A 241 -11.83 13.25 16.47
C THR A 241 -12.86 13.45 15.38
N VAL A 242 -12.63 12.88 14.19
CA VAL A 242 -13.63 12.72 13.12
C VAL A 242 -14.01 11.24 13.07
N ASP A 243 -15.21 10.91 13.56
CA ASP A 243 -15.64 9.52 13.75
C ASP A 243 -15.91 8.79 12.42
N ALA A 244 -15.61 7.48 12.39
CA ALA A 244 -15.86 6.60 11.25
C ALA A 244 -17.35 6.43 10.87
N ASN A 245 -18.28 6.68 11.80
CA ASN A 245 -19.70 6.40 11.62
C ASN A 245 -20.39 7.47 10.77
N ALA A 246 -20.58 8.68 11.31
CA ALA A 246 -21.23 9.79 10.60
C ALA A 246 -20.31 11.00 10.37
N GLY A 247 -19.07 10.98 10.87
CA GLY A 247 -18.11 12.06 10.66
C GLY A 247 -17.70 12.16 9.19
N ARG A 248 -18.12 13.22 8.50
CA ARG A 248 -17.75 13.49 7.10
C ARG A 248 -17.51 14.97 6.92
N ILE A 249 -16.40 15.34 6.28
CA ILE A 249 -16.08 16.74 6.00
C ILE A 249 -15.97 16.93 4.50
N GLN A 250 -16.71 17.90 3.95
CA GLN A 250 -16.67 18.24 2.53
C GLN A 250 -16.61 19.75 2.34
N SER A 251 -15.70 20.23 1.48
CA SER A 251 -15.55 21.65 1.17
C SER A 251 -15.13 21.91 -0.27
N ALA A 252 -15.56 23.05 -0.82
CA ALA A 252 -14.95 23.68 -2.00
C ALA A 252 -13.88 24.71 -1.63
N GLY A 253 -13.75 25.01 -0.34
CA GLY A 253 -12.73 25.86 0.27
C GLY A 253 -11.64 25.06 0.97
N GLN A 254 -10.81 25.74 1.76
CA GLN A 254 -9.77 25.08 2.55
C GLN A 254 -10.39 24.30 3.73
N ILE A 255 -9.78 23.18 4.10
CA ILE A 255 -10.09 22.43 5.31
C ILE A 255 -8.88 22.49 6.24
N SER A 256 -9.02 23.07 7.44
CA SER A 256 -7.98 23.09 8.48
C SER A 256 -8.43 22.33 9.71
N LEU A 257 -7.62 21.37 10.16
CA LEU A 257 -7.89 20.55 11.34
C LEU A 257 -6.72 20.66 12.32
N ARG A 258 -7.00 21.04 13.57
CA ARG A 258 -5.96 21.30 14.57
C ARG A 258 -6.29 20.71 15.92
N GLY A 259 -5.28 20.19 16.62
CA GLY A 259 -5.45 19.64 17.96
C GLY A 259 -4.14 19.45 18.73
N LEU A 260 -4.23 19.13 20.03
CA LEU A 260 -3.12 18.49 20.73
C LEU A 260 -2.90 17.08 20.17
N ASN A 261 -3.98 16.37 19.89
CA ASN A 261 -3.98 15.16 19.06
C ASN A 261 -5.08 15.29 18.01
N VAL A 262 -4.92 14.61 16.88
CA VAL A 262 -5.95 14.54 15.83
C VAL A 262 -6.14 13.08 15.44
N GLN A 263 -7.38 12.61 15.44
CA GLN A 263 -7.78 11.30 14.95
C GLN A 263 -8.83 11.49 13.85
N ILE A 264 -8.53 11.03 12.64
CA ILE A 264 -9.44 11.08 11.50
C ILE A 264 -9.75 9.63 11.15
N ASP A 265 -11.00 9.20 11.31
CA ASP A 265 -11.45 7.88 10.85
C ASP A 265 -12.57 7.98 9.79
N GLY A 266 -13.27 9.13 9.77
CA GLY A 266 -14.29 9.44 8.77
C GLY A 266 -13.76 10.11 7.50
N PRO A 267 -14.51 10.08 6.39
CA PRO A 267 -14.03 10.58 5.10
C PRO A 267 -13.93 12.11 5.02
N ILE A 268 -12.93 12.58 4.27
CA ILE A 268 -12.71 14.00 3.97
C ILE A 268 -12.65 14.20 2.45
N THR A 269 -13.38 15.17 1.92
CA THR A 269 -13.38 15.51 0.50
C THR A 269 -13.17 17.01 0.29
N SER A 270 -12.13 17.37 -0.46
CA SER A 270 -11.91 18.74 -0.91
C SER A 270 -11.95 18.83 -2.43
N THR A 271 -12.81 19.71 -2.94
CA THR A 271 -12.90 20.03 -4.38
C THR A 271 -12.10 21.27 -4.76
N ARG A 272 -11.53 21.98 -3.77
CA ARG A 272 -10.60 23.08 -4.01
C ARG A 272 -9.38 22.54 -4.76
N ASN A 273 -8.88 23.31 -5.72
CA ASN A 273 -7.66 23.01 -6.47
C ASN A 273 -7.01 24.33 -6.88
N THR A 274 -5.89 24.66 -6.26
CA THR A 274 -5.12 25.85 -6.60
C THR A 274 -3.74 25.48 -7.14
N PRO A 275 -3.18 26.25 -8.09
CA PRO A 275 -1.86 25.96 -8.65
C PRO A 275 -0.71 26.34 -7.71
N SER A 276 -0.99 26.82 -6.50
CA SER A 276 0.05 27.37 -5.63
C SER A 276 0.93 26.27 -5.01
N THR A 277 2.23 26.52 -4.98
CA THR A 277 3.21 25.61 -4.38
C THR A 277 3.36 25.81 -2.86
N THR A 278 2.58 26.72 -2.27
CA THR A 278 2.72 27.16 -0.87
C THR A 278 1.49 26.94 -0.01
N ASP A 279 0.34 26.59 -0.61
CA ASP A 279 -0.88 26.29 0.12
C ASP A 279 -1.26 24.82 0.02
N TYR A 280 -2.21 24.46 0.87
CA TYR A 280 -2.76 23.11 0.99
C TYR A 280 -4.26 23.23 1.20
N GLU A 281 -5.01 22.52 0.36
CA GLU A 281 -6.46 22.44 0.41
C GLU A 281 -6.96 21.68 1.64
N ILE A 282 -6.17 20.71 2.11
CA ILE A 282 -6.37 20.03 3.38
C ILE A 282 -5.10 20.20 4.20
N ASP A 283 -5.21 20.89 5.35
CA ASP A 283 -4.10 21.15 6.27
C ASP A 283 -4.42 20.62 7.67
N VAL A 284 -3.72 19.57 8.08
CA VAL A 284 -3.87 18.94 9.39
C VAL A 284 -2.61 19.20 10.22
N LEU A 285 -2.77 19.85 11.37
CA LEU A 285 -1.66 20.23 12.25
C LEU A 285 -1.91 19.73 13.68
N THR A 286 -0.98 18.98 14.25
CA THR A 286 -1.06 18.53 15.65
C THR A 286 0.23 18.77 16.40
N THR A 287 0.13 19.16 17.68
CA THR A 287 1.29 19.29 18.59
C THR A 287 1.61 17.99 19.33
N GLY A 288 0.90 16.92 19.05
CA GLY A 288 1.07 15.59 19.62
C GLY A 288 0.90 14.53 18.54
N LEU A 289 -0.01 13.58 18.74
CA LEU A 289 -0.20 12.44 17.84
C LEU A 289 -1.19 12.75 16.72
N LEU A 290 -0.94 12.21 15.52
CA LEU A 290 -1.87 12.20 14.39
C LEU A 290 -2.18 10.76 13.98
N GLY A 291 -3.45 10.36 14.09
CA GLY A 291 -3.97 9.11 13.53
C GLY A 291 -4.90 9.38 12.37
N VAL A 292 -4.71 8.65 11.28
CA VAL A 292 -5.53 8.74 10.06
C VAL A 292 -5.92 7.35 9.58
N GLY A 293 -7.23 7.16 9.48
CA GLY A 293 -7.93 6.09 8.81
C GLY A 293 -9.06 6.65 7.95
N GLY A 294 -9.59 5.81 7.07
CA GLY A 294 -10.65 6.19 6.13
C GLY A 294 -10.13 6.78 4.81
N THR A 295 -11.05 7.40 4.06
CA THR A 295 -10.78 7.90 2.70
C THR A 295 -10.68 9.42 2.68
N ILE A 296 -9.57 9.95 2.15
CA ILE A 296 -9.33 11.38 1.94
C ILE A 296 -9.12 11.62 0.45
N THR A 297 -9.95 12.47 -0.14
CA THR A 297 -9.88 12.83 -1.56
C THR A 297 -9.75 14.32 -1.70
N ALA A 298 -8.66 14.77 -2.31
CA ALA A 298 -8.41 16.17 -2.61
C ALA A 298 -8.23 16.36 -4.12
N ALA A 299 -8.89 17.38 -4.67
CA ALA A 299 -8.53 17.92 -5.97
C ALA A 299 -7.24 18.76 -5.89
N GLY A 300 -6.89 19.29 -4.72
CA GLY A 300 -5.67 20.04 -4.43
C GLY A 300 -4.65 19.30 -3.57
N SER A 301 -3.69 20.03 -3.01
CA SER A 301 -2.59 19.54 -2.19
C SER A 301 -3.01 19.22 -0.76
N VAL A 302 -2.34 18.24 -0.14
CA VAL A 302 -2.62 17.78 1.23
C VAL A 302 -1.38 17.93 2.11
N GLN A 303 -1.55 18.47 3.32
CA GLN A 303 -0.50 18.52 4.34
C GLN A 303 -0.99 17.90 5.65
N MET A 304 -0.12 17.11 6.26
CA MET A 304 -0.32 16.51 7.57
C MET A 304 0.96 16.63 8.39
N LYS A 305 0.92 17.38 9.50
CA LYS A 305 2.07 17.61 10.38
C LYS A 305 1.79 17.20 11.81
N ALA A 306 2.70 16.42 12.39
CA ALA A 306 2.66 16.01 13.79
C ALA A 306 3.97 16.34 14.52
N ALA A 307 3.88 16.84 15.75
CA ALA A 307 5.05 16.96 16.62
C ALA A 307 5.37 15.64 17.37
N GLY A 308 4.39 14.76 17.56
CA GLY A 308 4.56 13.38 17.98
C GLY A 308 4.59 12.43 16.78
N ASP A 309 4.04 11.23 16.92
CA ASP A 309 3.96 10.24 15.84
C ASP A 309 2.77 10.48 14.89
N LEU A 310 2.95 10.12 13.62
CA LEU A 310 1.92 10.09 12.59
C LEU A 310 1.66 8.63 12.20
N THR A 311 0.40 8.19 12.30
CA THR A 311 -0.01 6.81 12.01
C THR A 311 -1.09 6.79 10.93
N LEU A 312 -0.83 6.05 9.85
CA LEU A 312 -1.74 5.80 8.74
C LEU A 312 -2.14 4.32 8.75
N ARG A 313 -3.43 4.04 8.91
CA ARG A 313 -3.98 2.66 8.94
C ARG A 313 -5.35 2.62 8.30
N ASN A 314 -5.61 1.65 7.43
CA ASN A 314 -6.86 1.58 6.67
C ASN A 314 -7.16 2.92 5.97
N ALA A 315 -6.15 3.48 5.30
CA ALA A 315 -6.19 4.84 4.79
C ALA A 315 -6.01 4.85 3.27
N THR A 316 -6.89 5.56 2.57
CA THR A 316 -6.69 5.90 1.15
C THR A 316 -6.67 7.41 1.02
N ILE A 317 -5.54 7.98 0.59
CA ILE A 317 -5.36 9.42 0.44
C ILE A 317 -4.97 9.71 -1.01
N THR A 318 -5.76 10.55 -1.67
CA THR A 318 -5.60 10.88 -3.10
C THR A 318 -5.56 12.39 -3.31
N SER A 319 -4.59 12.87 -4.10
CA SER A 319 -4.43 14.27 -4.52
C SER A 319 -4.36 14.28 -6.04
N SER A 320 -5.52 14.47 -6.65
CA SER A 320 -5.74 14.13 -8.07
C SER A 320 -5.54 15.28 -9.05
N GLY A 321 -5.50 16.54 -8.58
CA GLY A 321 -5.29 17.68 -9.47
C GLY A 321 -3.90 17.68 -10.09
N THR A 322 -3.79 18.28 -11.28
CA THR A 322 -2.50 18.47 -11.95
C THR A 322 -1.54 19.28 -11.10
N SER A 323 -0.28 18.85 -11.03
CA SER A 323 0.81 19.45 -10.24
C SER A 323 0.61 19.44 -8.72
N GLN A 324 -0.38 18.69 -8.21
CA GLN A 324 -0.67 18.66 -6.78
C GLN A 324 0.25 17.71 -6.00
N ARG A 325 0.39 17.99 -4.70
CA ARG A 325 1.36 17.33 -3.82
C ARG A 325 0.77 16.87 -2.49
N MET A 326 1.44 15.92 -1.86
CA MET A 326 1.21 15.56 -0.46
C MET A 326 2.47 15.71 0.36
N ARG A 327 2.32 16.21 1.58
CA ARG A 327 3.39 16.27 2.57
C ARG A 327 2.92 15.71 3.90
N PHE A 328 3.57 14.65 4.36
CA PHE A 328 3.39 14.05 5.68
C PHE A 328 4.68 14.26 6.46
N GLU A 329 4.60 14.98 7.56
CA GLU A 329 5.76 15.37 8.36
C GLU A 329 5.51 15.07 9.84
N SER A 330 6.48 14.44 10.48
CA SER A 330 6.42 14.05 11.88
C SER A 330 7.75 14.35 12.54
N LEU A 331 7.79 15.05 13.68
CA LEU A 331 9.02 15.14 14.48
C LEU A 331 9.33 13.80 15.18
N GLY A 332 8.31 12.97 15.39
CA GLY A 332 8.42 11.59 15.82
C GLY A 332 8.60 10.62 14.65
N SER A 333 7.92 9.48 14.73
CA SER A 333 7.91 8.46 13.68
C SER A 333 6.72 8.62 12.74
N ILE A 334 6.81 8.02 11.55
CA ILE A 334 5.69 7.80 10.64
C ILE A 334 5.48 6.29 10.52
N TYR A 335 4.26 5.84 10.78
CA TYR A 335 3.86 4.43 10.69
C TYR A 335 2.77 4.26 9.64
N MET A 336 2.97 3.36 8.68
CA MET A 336 1.99 3.06 7.64
C MET A 336 1.68 1.58 7.59
N GLY A 337 0.40 1.22 7.55
CA GLY A 337 -0.03 -0.15 7.35
C GLY A 337 0.19 -1.06 8.55
N ASN A 338 0.28 -2.36 8.25
CA ASN A 338 0.53 -3.42 9.21
C ASN A 338 2.03 -3.61 9.46
N ILE A 339 2.62 -2.68 10.21
CA ILE A 339 4.06 -2.69 10.58
C ILE A 339 4.46 -3.84 11.52
N THR A 340 3.49 -4.43 12.23
CA THR A 340 3.69 -5.52 13.21
C THR A 340 2.63 -6.59 12.98
N PRO A 341 2.78 -7.47 11.98
CA PRO A 341 1.77 -8.45 11.64
C PRO A 341 1.60 -9.48 12.76
N THR A 342 0.42 -9.47 13.39
CA THR A 342 -0.01 -10.44 14.42
C THR A 342 -1.23 -11.25 13.94
N MET A 343 -1.62 -12.28 14.71
CA MET A 343 -2.83 -13.06 14.37
C MET A 343 -4.12 -12.25 14.42
N ALA A 344 -4.19 -11.23 15.27
CA ALA A 344 -5.34 -10.34 15.33
C ALA A 344 -5.48 -9.47 14.07
N ASN A 345 -4.41 -9.31 13.27
CA ASN A 345 -4.45 -8.46 12.08
C ASN A 345 -4.96 -9.18 10.84
N ILE A 346 -5.10 -10.51 10.85
CA ILE A 346 -5.62 -11.24 9.69
C ILE A 346 -7.08 -10.88 9.47
N GLY A 347 -7.41 -10.44 8.25
CA GLY A 347 -8.75 -10.00 7.88
C GLY A 347 -9.12 -8.59 8.38
N THR A 348 -8.23 -7.92 9.13
CA THR A 348 -8.44 -6.52 9.52
C THR A 348 -7.92 -5.60 8.42
N PRO A 349 -8.73 -4.67 7.89
CA PRO A 349 -8.26 -3.67 6.95
C PRO A 349 -7.21 -2.78 7.61
N MET A 350 -5.99 -2.80 7.09
CA MET A 350 -4.85 -2.05 7.64
C MET A 350 -4.05 -1.34 6.55
N ALA A 351 -4.24 -1.74 5.29
CA ALA A 351 -3.46 -1.25 4.17
C ALA A 351 -3.58 0.27 4.00
N VAL A 352 -2.55 0.85 3.38
CA VAL A 352 -2.44 2.28 3.14
C VAL A 352 -2.17 2.51 1.66
N ILE A 353 -2.91 3.42 1.05
CA ILE A 353 -2.70 3.85 -0.34
C ILE A 353 -2.55 5.36 -0.34
N LEU A 354 -1.41 5.84 -0.82
CA LEU A 354 -1.14 7.26 -1.01
C LEU A 354 -0.87 7.51 -2.50
N GLU A 355 -1.55 8.49 -3.09
CA GLU A 355 -1.37 8.82 -4.51
C GLU A 355 -1.50 10.32 -4.76
N ALA A 356 -0.48 10.92 -5.37
CA ALA A 356 -0.48 12.31 -5.79
C ALA A 356 -0.06 12.46 -7.26
N ASP A 357 -0.46 13.55 -7.91
CA ASP A 357 0.00 13.84 -9.26
C ASP A 357 1.52 14.07 -9.31
N LYS A 358 2.03 15.10 -8.62
CA LYS A 358 3.42 15.55 -8.80
C LYS A 358 4.38 15.11 -7.72
N GLN A 359 3.98 15.15 -6.44
CA GLN A 359 4.94 14.96 -5.36
C GLN A 359 4.31 14.35 -4.11
N ILE A 360 5.02 13.40 -3.49
CA ILE A 360 4.74 12.93 -2.12
C ILE A 360 6.03 13.04 -1.30
N GLU A 361 5.93 13.63 -0.13
CA GLU A 361 7.00 13.68 0.87
C GLU A 361 6.55 12.99 2.16
N LEU A 362 7.30 11.98 2.60
CA LEU A 362 7.17 11.33 3.90
C LEU A 362 8.42 11.66 4.73
N ILE A 363 8.28 12.52 5.74
CA ILE A 363 9.41 13.05 6.52
C ILE A 363 9.21 12.72 8.01
N ALA A 364 9.98 11.77 8.52
CA ALA A 364 10.00 11.40 9.93
C ALA A 364 11.26 11.94 10.63
N GLY A 365 11.12 12.53 11.82
CA GLY A 365 12.24 12.93 12.66
C GLY A 365 12.93 11.75 13.34
N GLN A 366 12.22 10.63 13.48
CA GLN A 366 12.74 9.34 13.96
C GLN A 366 12.61 8.28 12.86
N THR A 367 11.73 7.30 13.01
CA THR A 367 11.63 6.17 12.10
C THR A 367 10.50 6.39 11.09
N LEU A 368 10.78 6.19 9.81
CA LEU A 368 9.75 5.98 8.78
C LEU A 368 9.59 4.47 8.59
N GLN A 369 8.46 3.92 9.01
CA GLN A 369 8.19 2.49 8.94
C GLN A 369 6.90 2.17 8.20
N SER A 370 7.00 1.31 7.21
CA SER A 370 5.90 0.88 6.35
C SER A 370 5.72 -0.64 6.41
N GLY A 371 4.48 -1.07 6.61
CA GLY A 371 4.07 -2.46 6.45
C GLY A 371 4.02 -2.86 4.98
N VAL A 372 4.08 -4.17 4.72
CA VAL A 372 4.07 -4.70 3.33
C VAL A 372 2.75 -4.50 2.60
N ASP A 373 1.73 -4.00 3.29
CA ASP A 373 0.40 -3.66 2.80
C ASP A 373 0.23 -2.17 2.49
N SER A 374 1.32 -1.40 2.46
CA SER A 374 1.32 0.01 2.09
C SER A 374 1.80 0.22 0.65
N GLU A 375 1.15 1.11 -0.07
CA GLU A 375 1.47 1.47 -1.45
C GLU A 375 1.49 3.00 -1.62
N VAL A 376 2.53 3.52 -2.26
CA VAL A 376 2.73 4.96 -2.47
C VAL A 376 3.05 5.24 -3.92
N TYR A 377 2.33 6.19 -4.53
CA TYR A 377 2.35 6.47 -5.96
C TYR A 377 2.50 7.96 -6.25
N THR A 378 3.31 8.27 -7.26
CA THR A 378 3.20 9.55 -7.97
C THR A 378 3.10 9.31 -9.47
N ARG A 379 2.25 10.04 -10.18
CA ARG A 379 1.86 9.67 -11.56
C ARG A 379 2.28 10.66 -12.66
N ALA A 380 2.60 11.90 -12.34
CA ALA A 380 2.99 12.88 -13.35
C ALA A 380 4.40 12.65 -13.91
N THR A 381 4.68 13.26 -15.07
CA THR A 381 6.05 13.38 -15.58
C THR A 381 6.90 14.24 -14.64
N GLU A 382 8.15 13.84 -14.45
CA GLU A 382 9.11 14.39 -13.48
C GLU A 382 8.52 14.43 -12.06
N SER A 383 7.70 13.43 -11.70
CA SER A 383 7.14 13.35 -10.36
C SER A 383 8.20 12.95 -9.34
N ARG A 384 7.98 13.29 -8.07
CA ARG A 384 8.95 13.05 -6.99
C ARG A 384 8.32 12.35 -5.80
N LEU A 385 8.93 11.23 -5.40
CA LEU A 385 8.60 10.53 -4.17
C LEU A 385 9.80 10.60 -3.22
N LEU A 386 9.66 11.29 -2.10
CA LEU A 386 10.71 11.42 -1.07
C LEU A 386 10.32 10.63 0.18
N LEU A 387 11.20 9.70 0.58
CA LEU A 387 11.16 8.96 1.83
C LEU A 387 12.32 9.44 2.71
N GLN A 388 12.03 10.11 3.82
CA GLN A 388 13.04 10.65 4.71
C GLN A 388 12.78 10.24 6.16
N GLY A 389 13.84 9.81 6.85
CA GLY A 389 13.80 9.43 8.25
C GLY A 389 15.20 9.35 8.86
N LYS A 390 15.31 9.32 10.19
CA LYS A 390 16.56 8.90 10.85
C LYS A 390 16.89 7.45 10.48
N ALA A 391 15.89 6.57 10.61
CA ALA A 391 15.94 5.20 10.10
C ALA A 391 14.71 4.94 9.22
N ILE A 392 14.88 4.15 8.16
CA ILE A 392 13.80 3.77 7.26
C ILE A 392 13.67 2.25 7.28
N LEU A 393 12.46 1.77 7.62
CA LEU A 393 12.06 0.37 7.54
C LEU A 393 10.91 0.26 6.56
N TRP A 394 11.23 0.02 5.30
CA TRP A 394 10.23 0.07 4.24
C TRP A 394 9.80 -1.34 3.83
N GLY A 395 8.52 -1.65 4.00
CA GLY A 395 7.81 -2.72 3.33
C GLY A 395 6.78 -2.16 2.34
N GLY A 396 6.41 -2.96 1.34
CA GLY A 396 5.35 -2.59 0.39
C GLY A 396 5.90 -1.90 -0.87
N LEU A 397 5.11 -1.00 -1.45
CA LEU A 397 5.41 -0.38 -2.75
C LEU A 397 5.66 1.12 -2.64
N ALA A 398 6.71 1.58 -3.29
CA ALA A 398 6.98 2.98 -3.56
C ALA A 398 7.24 3.12 -5.06
N MET A 399 6.35 3.80 -5.79
CA MET A 399 6.44 3.93 -7.24
C MET A 399 6.37 5.40 -7.67
N ALA A 400 7.41 5.86 -8.36
CA ALA A 400 7.47 7.22 -8.89
C ALA A 400 7.36 7.21 -10.41
N GLY A 401 6.26 7.76 -10.95
CA GLY A 401 5.88 7.72 -12.37
C GLY A 401 4.73 6.74 -12.69
N ALA A 402 4.14 6.11 -11.67
CA ALA A 402 3.08 5.12 -11.80
C ALA A 402 1.76 5.63 -11.24
N ASP A 403 0.68 5.32 -11.96
CA ASP A 403 -0.71 5.54 -11.61
C ASP A 403 -1.29 4.27 -10.99
N TYR A 404 -2.01 4.44 -9.89
CA TYR A 404 -2.74 3.37 -9.25
C TYR A 404 -4.18 3.36 -9.75
N SER A 405 -4.50 2.36 -10.56
CA SER A 405 -5.88 2.09 -10.96
C SER A 405 -6.38 0.84 -10.29
N TYR A 406 -7.66 0.82 -9.95
CA TYR A 406 -8.31 -0.40 -9.49
C TYR A 406 -9.66 -0.52 -10.16
N ALA A 407 -9.75 -1.54 -11.00
CA ALA A 407 -10.95 -1.88 -11.74
C ALA A 407 -11.13 -3.39 -11.68
N ASN A 408 -12.38 -3.86 -11.76
CA ASN A 408 -12.71 -5.29 -11.82
C ASN A 408 -12.07 -6.14 -10.69
N GLY A 409 -11.93 -5.57 -9.49
CA GLY A 409 -11.37 -6.27 -8.33
C GLY A 409 -9.85 -6.51 -8.37
N ALA A 410 -9.12 -5.92 -9.32
CA ALA A 410 -7.67 -6.01 -9.43
C ALA A 410 -7.02 -4.62 -9.46
N ALA A 411 -5.92 -4.46 -8.73
CA ALA A 411 -5.05 -3.30 -8.86
C ALA A 411 -4.26 -3.41 -10.16
N THR A 412 -4.38 -2.42 -11.04
CA THR A 412 -3.60 -2.29 -12.27
C THR A 412 -2.67 -1.09 -12.10
N ARG A 413 -1.40 -1.28 -12.43
CA ARG A 413 -0.39 -0.23 -12.34
C ARG A 413 -0.04 0.22 -13.75
N THR A 414 -0.28 1.49 -14.03
CA THR A 414 -0.04 2.07 -15.35
C THR A 414 1.04 3.12 -15.20
N TRP A 415 2.13 3.00 -15.93
CA TRP A 415 3.17 4.01 -15.91
C TRP A 415 2.79 5.18 -16.81
N THR A 416 2.59 6.35 -16.22
CA THR A 416 2.08 7.57 -16.88
C THR A 416 3.06 8.74 -16.82
N GLY A 417 3.98 8.72 -15.84
CA GLY A 417 4.99 9.75 -15.62
C GLY A 417 6.36 9.33 -16.11
N LYS A 418 7.01 10.17 -16.92
CA LYS A 418 8.39 10.00 -17.40
C LYS A 418 9.39 10.65 -16.46
N ASP A 419 10.64 10.18 -16.43
CA ASP A 419 11.75 10.83 -15.69
C ASP A 419 11.40 11.16 -14.23
N SER A 420 10.61 10.29 -13.61
CA SER A 420 10.25 10.49 -12.21
C SER A 420 11.41 10.09 -11.30
N VAL A 421 11.40 10.58 -10.06
CA VAL A 421 12.47 10.37 -9.09
C VAL A 421 11.90 9.80 -7.79
N LEU A 422 12.46 8.68 -7.35
CA LEU A 422 12.27 8.13 -6.02
C LEU A 422 13.55 8.34 -5.21
N GLU A 423 13.44 9.04 -4.09
CA GLU A 423 14.57 9.34 -3.22
C GLU A 423 14.35 8.82 -1.80
N VAL A 424 15.34 8.10 -1.27
CA VAL A 424 15.38 7.58 0.09
C VAL A 424 16.55 8.23 0.82
N ARG A 425 16.25 8.94 1.93
CA ARG A 425 17.24 9.61 2.78
C ARG A 425 17.11 9.10 4.21
N ALA A 426 18.05 8.26 4.62
CA ALA A 426 18.17 7.77 5.98
C ALA A 426 19.42 8.34 6.65
N ASP A 427 19.30 8.92 7.85
CA ASP A 427 20.49 9.38 8.59
C ASP A 427 21.35 8.19 9.07
N THR A 428 20.73 7.06 9.42
CA THR A 428 21.43 5.86 9.90
C THR A 428 21.31 4.69 8.95
N SER A 429 20.09 4.16 8.70
CA SER A 429 19.94 3.00 7.85
C SER A 429 18.61 2.92 7.10
N ALA A 430 18.66 2.35 5.91
CA ALA A 430 17.51 2.02 5.07
C ALA A 430 17.41 0.49 4.92
N ARG A 431 16.43 -0.10 5.60
CA ARG A 431 16.12 -1.53 5.58
C ARG A 431 14.88 -1.75 4.71
N LEU A 432 15.07 -2.40 3.57
CA LEU A 432 14.06 -2.64 2.57
C LEU A 432 13.64 -4.11 2.61
N GLY A 433 12.39 -4.34 2.99
CA GLY A 433 11.77 -5.65 3.16
C GLY A 433 10.87 -5.66 4.38
N GLY A 434 10.04 -6.70 4.50
CA GLY A 434 9.18 -6.88 5.66
C GLY A 434 8.70 -8.31 5.81
N GLY A 435 7.73 -8.50 6.69
CA GLY A 435 7.05 -9.77 6.87
C GLY A 435 5.56 -9.61 6.67
N LYS A 436 4.91 -10.67 6.18
CA LYS A 436 3.45 -10.85 6.27
C LYS A 436 3.14 -12.13 7.01
N ARG A 437 2.02 -12.15 7.76
CA ARG A 437 1.52 -13.41 8.30
C ARG A 437 0.53 -14.05 7.34
N LEU A 438 0.70 -15.36 7.13
CA LEU A 438 -0.24 -16.20 6.41
C LEU A 438 -1.40 -16.62 7.31
N ASP A 439 -2.50 -17.06 6.70
CA ASP A 439 -3.71 -17.57 7.39
C ASP A 439 -3.40 -18.71 8.37
N ASN A 440 -2.34 -19.49 8.10
CA ASN A 440 -1.88 -20.58 8.97
C ASN A 440 -1.04 -20.12 10.17
N GLY A 441 -0.82 -18.83 10.34
CA GLY A 441 -0.02 -18.27 11.42
C GLY A 441 1.45 -18.03 11.13
N SER A 442 1.99 -18.56 10.04
CA SER A 442 3.41 -18.39 9.72
C SER A 442 3.74 -16.95 9.29
N LEU A 443 4.87 -16.41 9.77
CA LEU A 443 5.43 -15.16 9.27
C LEU A 443 6.34 -15.49 8.09
N VAL A 444 6.01 -14.98 6.90
CA VAL A 444 6.82 -15.13 5.69
C VAL A 444 7.38 -13.79 5.26
N ALA A 445 8.56 -13.80 4.65
CA ALA A 445 9.16 -12.60 4.09
C ALA A 445 8.28 -12.05 2.97
N ALA A 446 8.17 -10.73 2.90
CA ALA A 446 7.48 -10.02 1.84
C ALA A 446 8.33 -8.81 1.40
N GLY A 447 8.20 -8.48 0.12
CA GLY A 447 9.09 -7.54 -0.56
C GLY A 447 8.87 -6.08 -0.20
N ALA A 448 9.91 -5.30 -0.44
CA ALA A 448 9.88 -3.86 -0.60
C ALA A 448 10.27 -3.53 -2.04
N ASN A 449 9.41 -2.82 -2.77
CA ASN A 449 9.68 -2.49 -4.17
C ASN A 449 9.72 -0.99 -4.37
N LEU A 450 10.89 -0.50 -4.75
CA LEU A 450 11.18 0.91 -4.98
C LEU A 450 11.42 1.09 -6.47
N TRP A 451 10.39 1.51 -7.20
CA TRP A 451 10.41 1.57 -8.66
C TRP A 451 10.26 3.00 -9.14
N SER A 452 10.97 3.33 -10.22
CA SER A 452 10.85 4.63 -10.88
C SER A 452 11.01 4.55 -12.39
N SER A 453 10.38 5.48 -13.10
CA SER A 453 10.53 5.63 -14.55
C SER A 453 11.78 6.43 -14.96
N GLY A 454 12.53 6.97 -14.00
CA GLY A 454 13.80 7.68 -14.24
C GLY A 454 14.87 7.31 -13.21
N MET A 455 14.74 7.77 -11.97
CA MET A 455 15.81 7.64 -10.98
C MET A 455 15.35 7.04 -9.66
N VAL A 456 16.15 6.10 -9.13
CA VAL A 456 16.08 5.69 -7.73
C VAL A 456 17.38 6.07 -7.03
N ARG A 457 17.30 6.92 -6.02
CA ARG A 457 18.46 7.32 -5.19
C ARG A 457 18.26 6.92 -3.74
N ILE A 458 19.23 6.23 -3.16
CA ILE A 458 19.24 5.83 -1.75
C ILE A 458 20.50 6.39 -1.10
N ARG A 459 20.34 7.15 -0.02
CA ARG A 459 21.42 7.64 0.83
C ARG A 459 21.17 7.21 2.26
N ALA A 460 22.16 6.53 2.85
CA ALA A 460 22.12 6.09 4.25
C ALA A 460 23.45 6.39 4.96
N GLY A 461 23.40 6.61 6.28
CA GLY A 461 24.59 6.58 7.13
C GLY A 461 24.98 5.15 7.48
N SER A 462 25.18 4.90 8.78
CA SER A 462 25.34 3.56 9.35
C SER A 462 24.52 3.44 10.63
N ASP A 463 23.91 2.27 10.86
CA ASP A 463 23.33 1.92 12.15
C ASP A 463 24.35 1.29 13.11
N SER A 464 23.87 0.90 14.30
CA SER A 464 24.68 0.30 15.36
C SER A 464 25.27 -1.07 14.99
N ALA A 465 24.75 -1.74 13.96
CA ALA A 465 25.30 -2.99 13.43
C ALA A 465 26.32 -2.73 12.30
N GLY A 466 26.59 -1.47 11.97
CA GLY A 466 27.45 -1.09 10.85
C GLY A 466 26.73 -1.12 9.49
N ILE A 467 25.41 -1.33 9.45
CA ILE A 467 24.65 -1.48 8.20
C ILE A 467 24.04 -0.13 7.81
N GLY A 468 24.27 0.30 6.58
CA GLY A 468 23.62 1.49 6.01
C GLY A 468 22.42 1.12 5.14
N VAL A 469 22.59 0.21 4.18
CA VAL A 469 21.49 -0.24 3.31
C VAL A 469 21.39 -1.75 3.35
N SER A 470 20.18 -2.28 3.54
CA SER A 470 19.90 -3.72 3.39
C SER A 470 18.65 -3.95 2.55
N LEU A 471 18.76 -4.73 1.48
CA LEU A 471 17.65 -5.15 0.62
C LEU A 471 17.40 -6.65 0.80
N ALA A 472 16.22 -7.00 1.33
CA ALA A 472 15.84 -8.40 1.55
C ALA A 472 15.52 -9.13 0.24
N SER A 473 15.63 -10.46 0.23
CA SER A 473 15.43 -11.30 -0.97
C SER A 473 14.15 -11.05 -1.79
N PRO A 474 12.94 -10.93 -1.20
CA PRO A 474 11.72 -10.69 -1.99
C PRO A 474 11.55 -9.26 -2.50
N SER A 475 12.55 -8.39 -2.29
CA SER A 475 12.49 -6.94 -2.54
C SER A 475 13.20 -6.59 -3.85
N SER A 476 12.85 -5.44 -4.44
CA SER A 476 13.52 -4.95 -5.64
C SER A 476 13.68 -3.43 -5.71
N ILE A 477 14.72 -3.00 -6.40
CA ILE A 477 14.96 -1.61 -6.79
C ILE A 477 15.04 -1.59 -8.31
N ILE A 478 14.14 -0.86 -8.97
CA ILE A 478 14.07 -0.84 -10.43
C ILE A 478 13.95 0.59 -10.94
N ALA A 479 14.76 0.92 -11.94
CA ALA A 479 14.61 2.11 -12.74
C ALA A 479 14.48 1.71 -14.22
N ASP A 480 13.36 2.05 -14.86
CA ASP A 480 13.08 1.66 -16.25
C ASP A 480 12.24 2.71 -16.98
N ALA A 481 12.85 3.42 -17.93
CA ALA A 481 12.15 4.35 -18.81
C ALA A 481 11.28 3.65 -19.90
N ARG A 482 11.25 2.32 -19.94
CA ARG A 482 10.44 1.52 -20.90
C ARG A 482 9.18 0.93 -20.27
N PHE A 483 8.88 1.25 -19.01
CA PHE A 483 7.63 0.79 -18.40
C PHE A 483 6.44 1.18 -19.28
N ASP A 484 5.59 0.20 -19.62
CA ASP A 484 4.36 0.44 -20.39
C ASP A 484 3.12 0.47 -19.49
N SER A 485 1.94 0.63 -20.12
CA SER A 485 0.64 0.64 -19.43
C SER A 485 0.24 -0.71 -18.80
N THR A 486 1.03 -1.77 -18.97
CA THR A 486 0.77 -3.13 -18.46
C THR A 486 1.81 -3.60 -17.43
N ASN A 487 2.65 -2.69 -16.92
CA ASN A 487 3.67 -2.98 -15.91
C ASN A 487 4.72 -4.02 -16.38
N SER A 488 4.88 -4.17 -17.71
CA SER A 488 5.92 -5.00 -18.31
C SER A 488 7.01 -4.12 -18.93
N PRO A 489 8.29 -4.52 -18.85
CA PRO A 489 9.34 -3.84 -19.60
C PRO A 489 9.04 -4.03 -21.09
N ALA A 490 8.65 -2.96 -21.77
CA ALA A 490 8.44 -3.01 -23.21
C ALA A 490 9.78 -3.29 -23.92
N THR A 491 9.75 -4.07 -24.99
CA THR A 491 10.93 -4.35 -25.83
C THR A 491 11.43 -3.10 -26.57
N THR A 492 10.62 -2.05 -26.60
CA THR A 492 10.90 -0.73 -27.16
C THR A 492 10.56 0.32 -26.12
N PRO A 493 11.36 1.38 -25.95
CA PRO A 493 11.05 2.45 -25.02
C PRO A 493 9.64 3.00 -25.25
N ALA A 494 8.82 2.99 -24.19
CA ALA A 494 7.49 3.58 -24.20
C ALA A 494 7.55 5.10 -24.47
N TRP A 495 8.69 5.73 -24.14
CA TRP A 495 8.92 7.15 -24.29
C TRP A 495 10.20 7.45 -25.07
N THR A 496 10.15 8.45 -25.94
CA THR A 496 11.31 9.01 -26.64
C THR A 496 11.84 10.23 -25.88
N GLY A 497 13.17 10.41 -25.86
CA GLY A 497 13.83 11.60 -25.31
C GLY A 497 13.85 11.71 -23.77
N THR A 498 13.65 10.60 -23.06
CA THR A 498 13.86 10.55 -21.60
C THR A 498 15.35 10.44 -21.29
N PRO A 499 15.83 11.03 -20.18
CA PRO A 499 17.14 10.71 -19.64
C PRO A 499 17.26 9.22 -19.36
N ASP A 500 18.49 8.70 -19.45
CA ASP A 500 18.79 7.32 -19.11
C ASP A 500 18.50 7.08 -17.62
N SER A 501 17.89 5.94 -17.29
CA SER A 501 17.57 5.65 -15.89
C SER A 501 18.82 5.46 -15.05
N LEU A 502 18.72 5.86 -13.78
CA LEU A 502 19.83 5.77 -12.84
C LEU A 502 19.38 5.14 -11.51
N ILE A 503 20.16 4.17 -11.04
CA ILE A 503 20.11 3.73 -9.64
C ILE A 503 21.39 4.15 -8.94
N ASP A 504 21.25 4.96 -7.89
CA ASP A 504 22.37 5.48 -7.09
C ASP A 504 22.18 5.09 -5.62
N ILE A 505 22.99 4.15 -5.13
CA ILE A 505 22.97 3.66 -3.74
C ILE A 505 24.26 4.09 -3.06
N PHE A 506 24.12 4.92 -2.02
CA PHE A 506 25.22 5.37 -1.19
C PHE A 506 24.95 5.04 0.28
N ALA A 507 25.94 4.43 0.95
CA ALA A 507 25.93 4.21 2.38
C ALA A 507 27.29 4.53 3.02
N GLU A 508 27.30 5.17 4.19
CA GLU A 508 28.52 5.23 5.02
C GLU A 508 28.84 3.85 5.61
N GLY A 509 27.81 3.12 6.05
CA GLY A 509 27.89 1.73 6.50
C GLY A 509 27.85 0.72 5.36
N GLN A 510 27.63 -0.56 5.71
CA GLN A 510 27.55 -1.65 4.75
C GLN A 510 26.33 -1.52 3.81
N VAL A 511 26.49 -2.02 2.59
CA VAL A 511 25.39 -2.23 1.62
C VAL A 511 25.20 -3.74 1.43
N GLN A 512 24.03 -4.26 1.75
CA GLN A 512 23.68 -5.68 1.64
C GLN A 512 22.53 -5.87 0.65
N LEU A 513 22.77 -6.56 -0.47
CA LEU A 513 21.81 -6.72 -1.56
C LEU A 513 21.45 -8.20 -1.76
N SER A 514 20.38 -8.64 -1.10
CA SER A 514 19.80 -9.97 -1.31
C SER A 514 18.59 -9.96 -2.25
N GLY A 515 18.01 -8.79 -2.55
CA GLY A 515 16.96 -8.59 -3.55
C GLY A 515 17.50 -8.07 -4.89
N ALA A 516 16.63 -7.97 -5.90
CA ALA A 516 17.02 -7.59 -7.26
C ALA A 516 17.24 -6.07 -7.40
N VAL A 517 18.30 -5.66 -8.10
CA VAL A 517 18.58 -4.25 -8.43
C VAL A 517 18.79 -4.13 -9.94
N GLU A 518 17.91 -3.42 -10.64
CA GLU A 518 17.92 -3.40 -12.10
C GLU A 518 17.66 -2.01 -12.71
N ALA A 519 18.60 -1.54 -13.53
CA ALA A 519 18.45 -0.38 -14.40
C ALA A 519 18.40 -0.88 -15.84
N ARG A 520 17.33 -0.56 -16.58
CA ARG A 520 16.82 -1.47 -17.62
C ARG A 520 16.74 -0.89 -19.03
N ASP A 521 16.50 0.41 -19.18
CA ASP A 521 16.48 1.12 -20.46
C ASP A 521 17.88 1.31 -21.05
N ALA A 522 17.96 1.64 -22.33
CA ALA A 522 19.25 1.82 -23.00
C ALA A 522 20.03 2.99 -22.36
N GLY A 523 21.32 2.82 -22.08
CA GLY A 523 22.13 3.81 -21.39
C GLY A 523 21.96 3.81 -19.86
N ALA A 524 21.06 2.99 -19.31
CA ALA A 524 20.78 3.01 -17.88
C ALA A 524 21.94 2.47 -17.03
N ASP A 525 22.20 3.16 -15.92
CA ASP A 525 23.37 2.99 -15.07
C ASP A 525 23.01 2.63 -13.63
N ILE A 526 23.91 1.88 -12.98
CA ILE A 526 23.87 1.59 -11.54
C ILE A 526 25.20 2.00 -10.90
N SER A 527 25.12 2.78 -9.82
CA SER A 527 26.23 3.11 -8.94
C SER A 527 25.92 2.67 -7.51
N ILE A 528 26.77 1.82 -6.95
CA ILE A 528 26.70 1.35 -5.55
C ILE A 528 27.99 1.75 -4.84
N VAL A 529 27.89 2.53 -3.78
CA VAL A 529 29.02 3.01 -3.00
C VAL A 529 28.78 2.75 -1.52
N SER A 530 29.73 2.05 -0.90
CA SER A 530 29.78 1.80 0.54
C SER A 530 31.07 2.36 1.11
N GLY A 531 30.99 3.10 2.21
CA GLY A 531 32.15 3.46 3.02
C GLY A 531 32.82 2.24 3.68
N SER A 532 32.11 1.09 3.71
CA SER A 532 32.56 -0.16 4.30
C SER A 532 32.42 -1.34 3.32
N LEU A 533 31.66 -2.39 3.65
CA LEU A 533 31.47 -3.56 2.78
C LEU A 533 30.29 -3.39 1.81
N VAL A 534 30.42 -3.88 0.58
CA VAL A 534 29.30 -4.22 -0.31
C VAL A 534 29.16 -5.74 -0.37
N LEU A 535 28.02 -6.28 0.09
CA LEU A 535 27.65 -7.68 0.00
C LEU A 535 26.56 -7.86 -1.07
N ILE A 536 26.84 -8.66 -2.11
CA ILE A 536 25.90 -8.97 -3.19
C ILE A 536 25.54 -10.45 -3.14
N ASP A 537 24.25 -10.72 -2.95
CA ASP A 537 23.65 -12.06 -2.84
C ASP A 537 22.47 -12.27 -3.82
N SER A 538 22.34 -11.38 -4.81
CA SER A 538 21.29 -11.41 -5.81
C SER A 538 21.73 -10.80 -7.13
N LEU A 539 20.78 -10.64 -8.05
CA LEU A 539 20.98 -10.02 -9.36
C LEU A 539 21.07 -8.49 -9.24
N VAL A 540 22.20 -7.94 -9.69
CA VAL A 540 22.41 -6.52 -9.97
C VAL A 540 22.72 -6.37 -11.45
N SER A 541 21.82 -5.72 -12.21
CA SER A 541 21.94 -5.60 -13.67
C SER A 541 21.70 -4.17 -14.14
N ALA A 542 22.70 -3.57 -14.79
CA ALA A 542 22.53 -2.30 -15.51
C ALA A 542 22.32 -2.56 -17.01
N ALA A 543 21.98 -1.53 -17.78
CA ALA A 543 22.00 -1.64 -19.23
C ALA A 543 23.38 -1.28 -19.79
N ASP A 544 23.96 -0.16 -19.36
CA ASP A 544 25.27 0.29 -19.80
C ASP A 544 26.34 0.12 -18.70
N GLN A 545 26.34 0.94 -17.64
CA GLN A 545 27.38 0.91 -16.62
C GLN A 545 26.89 0.36 -15.28
N LEU A 546 27.65 -0.58 -14.72
CA LEU A 546 27.51 -1.05 -13.34
C LEU A 546 28.79 -0.75 -12.58
N SER A 547 28.73 0.19 -11.64
CA SER A 547 29.84 0.57 -10.77
C SER A 547 29.56 0.14 -9.33
N VAL A 548 30.46 -0.64 -8.74
CA VAL A 548 30.41 -1.06 -7.33
C VAL A 548 31.69 -0.64 -6.64
N ARG A 549 31.56 0.15 -5.57
CA ARG A 549 32.68 0.63 -4.75
C ARG A 549 32.54 0.21 -3.29
N GLY A 550 33.46 -0.62 -2.82
CA GLY A 550 33.68 -0.94 -1.42
C GLY A 550 34.74 -0.05 -0.76
N GLY A 551 34.63 0.14 0.54
CA GLY A 551 35.58 0.84 1.39
C GLY A 551 36.38 -0.13 2.27
N THR A 552 36.43 0.18 3.56
CA THR A 552 37.18 -0.60 4.56
C THR A 552 36.24 -1.23 5.59
N HIS A 553 36.45 -2.50 5.92
CA HIS A 553 35.62 -3.25 6.85
C HIS A 553 36.48 -4.08 7.82
N SER A 554 35.95 -4.40 9.00
CA SER A 554 36.66 -5.18 10.02
C SER A 554 37.06 -6.59 9.59
N SER A 555 36.43 -7.13 8.54
CA SER A 555 36.81 -8.40 7.92
C SER A 555 37.96 -8.30 6.91
N GLY A 556 38.41 -7.10 6.57
CA GLY A 556 39.38 -6.85 5.49
C GLY A 556 38.83 -7.08 4.08
N GLN A 557 37.51 -7.05 3.89
CA GLN A 557 36.83 -7.22 2.59
C GLN A 557 35.98 -5.98 2.31
N GLY A 558 36.14 -5.37 1.13
CA GLY A 558 35.33 -4.23 0.69
C GLY A 558 34.21 -4.63 -0.28
N ILE A 559 34.39 -5.72 -1.05
CA ILE A 559 33.34 -6.30 -1.88
C ILE A 559 33.28 -7.81 -1.66
N VAL A 560 32.11 -8.34 -1.35
CA VAL A 560 31.85 -9.78 -1.26
C VAL A 560 30.66 -10.13 -2.14
N GLN A 561 30.86 -11.07 -3.04
CA GLN A 561 29.82 -11.68 -3.84
C GLN A 561 29.62 -13.12 -3.38
N THR A 562 28.39 -13.53 -3.12
CA THR A 562 28.07 -14.91 -2.72
C THR A 562 28.04 -15.85 -3.93
N PRO A 563 28.27 -17.17 -3.73
CA PRO A 563 28.24 -18.14 -4.80
C PRO A 563 26.81 -18.41 -5.27
N VAL A 564 26.67 -18.73 -6.54
CA VAL A 564 25.38 -19.15 -7.12
C VAL A 564 25.00 -20.52 -6.58
N VAL A 565 23.85 -20.59 -5.91
CA VAL A 565 23.25 -21.82 -5.41
C VAL A 565 22.12 -22.22 -6.34
N ARG A 566 22.08 -23.51 -6.68
CA ARG A 566 21.01 -24.09 -7.49
C ARG A 566 20.20 -25.09 -6.67
N ASN A 567 18.91 -25.18 -6.97
CA ASN A 567 18.08 -26.25 -6.42
C ASN A 567 18.26 -27.56 -7.22
N ASN A 568 17.55 -28.62 -6.80
CA ASN A 568 17.61 -29.94 -7.43
C ASN A 568 17.12 -29.97 -8.90
N SER A 569 16.38 -28.94 -9.33
CA SER A 569 15.95 -28.77 -10.73
C SER A 569 16.97 -28.01 -11.60
N GLY A 570 18.08 -27.56 -11.00
CA GLY A 570 19.12 -26.78 -11.68
C GLY A 570 18.80 -25.28 -11.79
N ALA A 571 17.68 -24.81 -11.27
CA ALA A 571 17.35 -23.38 -11.20
C ALA A 571 18.17 -22.68 -10.12
N VAL A 572 18.62 -21.45 -10.40
CA VAL A 572 19.33 -20.61 -9.44
C VAL A 572 18.35 -20.11 -8.39
N VAL A 573 18.62 -20.37 -7.11
CA VAL A 573 17.76 -19.96 -5.98
C VAL A 573 18.37 -18.88 -5.10
N SER A 574 19.69 -18.71 -5.15
CA SER A 574 20.40 -17.60 -4.48
C SER A 574 21.78 -17.40 -5.08
N GLY A 575 22.41 -16.27 -4.77
CA GLY A 575 23.79 -15.99 -5.17
C GLY A 575 23.95 -14.65 -5.87
N GLY A 576 25.12 -14.04 -5.69
CA GLY A 576 25.43 -12.76 -6.30
C GLY A 576 25.65 -12.87 -7.80
N VAL A 577 25.00 -12.00 -8.58
CA VAL A 577 25.20 -11.88 -10.03
C VAL A 577 25.31 -10.40 -10.38
N LEU A 578 26.41 -10.03 -11.03
CA LEU A 578 26.64 -8.69 -11.57
C LEU A 578 26.58 -8.79 -13.08
N ASP A 579 25.77 -7.96 -13.75
CA ASP A 579 25.69 -7.99 -15.21
C ASP A 579 25.34 -6.66 -15.84
N THR A 580 25.53 -6.59 -17.16
CA THR A 580 25.09 -5.49 -18.01
C THR A 580 24.36 -6.03 -19.26
N GLN A 581 23.76 -5.15 -20.06
CA GLN A 581 23.31 -5.53 -21.40
C GLN A 581 24.51 -5.63 -22.36
N THR A 582 24.23 -5.92 -23.63
CA THR A 582 25.29 -6.20 -24.61
C THR A 582 26.21 -4.99 -24.78
N GLY A 583 27.49 -5.14 -24.45
CA GLY A 583 28.51 -4.11 -24.61
C GLY A 583 28.73 -3.21 -23.40
N GLY A 584 27.95 -3.34 -22.34
CA GLY A 584 28.08 -2.54 -21.12
C GLY A 584 29.38 -2.80 -20.34
N LYS A 585 29.65 -1.98 -19.31
CA LYS A 585 30.86 -2.05 -18.49
C LYS A 585 30.54 -2.33 -17.02
N ILE A 586 31.20 -3.32 -16.44
CA ILE A 586 31.22 -3.55 -14.99
C ILE A 586 32.53 -3.01 -14.43
N THR A 587 32.44 -2.12 -13.44
CA THR A 587 33.58 -1.56 -12.70
C THR A 587 33.46 -1.90 -11.23
N LEU A 588 34.42 -2.64 -10.69
CA LEU A 588 34.53 -2.97 -9.27
C LEU A 588 35.73 -2.25 -8.68
N ARG A 589 35.53 -1.50 -7.61
CA ARG A 589 36.59 -0.77 -6.90
C ARG A 589 36.51 -1.05 -5.41
N SER A 590 37.64 -1.31 -4.77
CA SER A 590 37.67 -1.57 -3.33
C SER A 590 38.97 -1.04 -2.73
N VAL A 591 38.91 -0.52 -1.51
CA VAL A 591 40.13 -0.28 -0.73
C VAL A 591 40.66 -1.62 -0.22
N ASP A 592 39.80 -2.36 0.47
CA ASP A 592 40.05 -3.69 1.01
C ASP A 592 39.94 -4.80 -0.06
N SER A 593 40.02 -6.06 0.36
CA SER A 593 39.97 -7.20 -0.56
C SER A 593 38.59 -7.38 -1.22
N MET A 594 38.60 -8.01 -2.39
CA MET A 594 37.41 -8.44 -3.12
C MET A 594 37.32 -9.96 -3.11
N LEU A 595 36.15 -10.49 -2.73
CA LEU A 595 35.85 -11.91 -2.79
C LEU A 595 34.72 -12.16 -3.80
N LEU A 596 35.08 -12.58 -5.01
CA LEU A 596 34.18 -12.77 -6.15
C LEU A 596 33.84 -14.25 -6.32
N ARG A 597 32.71 -14.68 -5.75
CA ARG A 597 32.32 -16.11 -5.72
C ARG A 597 31.14 -16.45 -6.63
N GLY A 598 30.45 -15.43 -7.13
CA GLY A 598 29.25 -15.55 -7.96
C GLY A 598 29.56 -15.41 -9.46
N LEU A 599 28.69 -14.71 -10.19
CA LEU A 599 28.85 -14.43 -11.63
C LEU A 599 29.11 -12.95 -11.87
N VAL A 600 30.15 -12.61 -12.63
CA VAL A 600 30.41 -11.26 -13.10
C VAL A 600 30.40 -11.26 -14.62
N GLY A 601 29.34 -10.69 -15.19
CA GLY A 601 28.99 -10.85 -16.60
C GLY A 601 28.34 -12.21 -16.87
N GLN A 602 27.17 -12.23 -17.51
CA GLN A 602 26.51 -13.48 -17.90
C GLN A 602 26.76 -13.81 -19.37
N VAL A 603 26.76 -15.11 -19.67
CA VAL A 603 26.82 -15.65 -21.04
C VAL A 603 25.40 -16.03 -21.48
N VAL A 604 24.96 -15.45 -22.60
CA VAL A 604 23.67 -15.75 -23.24
C VAL A 604 23.92 -16.14 -24.68
N SER A 605 23.34 -17.25 -25.15
CA SER A 605 23.53 -17.77 -26.52
C SER A 605 25.02 -17.89 -26.93
N SER A 606 25.85 -18.38 -26.00
CA SER A 606 27.31 -18.55 -26.19
C SER A 606 28.14 -17.27 -26.31
N ALA A 607 27.57 -16.09 -26.02
CA ALA A 607 28.31 -14.82 -25.96
C ALA A 607 28.12 -14.14 -24.60
N ALA A 608 29.22 -13.60 -24.04
CA ALA A 608 29.12 -12.72 -22.89
C ALA A 608 28.33 -11.46 -23.25
N ARG A 609 27.39 -11.05 -22.39
CA ARG A 609 26.65 -9.79 -22.55
C ARG A 609 27.56 -8.60 -22.25
N THR A 610 28.19 -8.63 -21.08
CA THR A 610 29.05 -7.57 -20.59
C THR A 610 30.23 -7.34 -21.53
N GLY A 611 30.44 -6.10 -21.93
CA GLY A 611 31.56 -5.67 -22.77
C GLY A 611 32.89 -5.80 -22.05
N ILE A 612 33.04 -5.10 -20.93
CA ILE A 612 34.30 -5.03 -20.16
C ILE A 612 34.02 -5.28 -18.69
N VAL A 613 34.87 -6.07 -18.04
CA VAL A 613 34.93 -6.21 -16.58
C VAL A 613 36.26 -5.64 -16.08
N ASP A 614 36.19 -4.66 -15.20
CA ASP A 614 37.35 -3.96 -14.64
C ASP A 614 37.26 -3.96 -13.11
N ALA A 615 38.11 -4.73 -12.43
CA ALA A 615 38.14 -4.86 -10.99
C ALA A 615 39.51 -4.43 -10.40
N GLU A 616 39.48 -3.52 -9.43
CA GLU A 616 40.68 -3.01 -8.77
C GLU A 616 40.50 -2.91 -7.25
N ALA A 617 41.29 -3.69 -6.51
CA ALA A 617 41.48 -3.52 -5.08
C ALA A 617 42.77 -2.70 -4.85
N SER A 618 42.69 -1.53 -4.21
CA SER A 618 43.85 -0.62 -4.09
C SER A 618 44.84 -1.04 -3.03
N ALA A 619 44.37 -1.63 -1.92
CA ALA A 619 45.22 -2.17 -0.85
C ALA A 619 45.00 -3.68 -0.62
N GLY A 620 43.80 -4.19 -0.89
CA GLY A 620 43.46 -5.60 -0.72
C GLY A 620 43.78 -6.51 -1.91
N ASP A 621 43.41 -7.78 -1.75
CA ASP A 621 43.54 -8.84 -2.75
C ASP A 621 42.26 -8.98 -3.58
N ILE A 622 42.37 -9.57 -4.77
CA ILE A 622 41.22 -10.06 -5.52
C ILE A 622 41.26 -11.58 -5.48
N THR A 623 40.25 -12.19 -4.87
CA THR A 623 40.08 -13.66 -4.84
C THR A 623 38.82 -14.04 -5.61
N VAL A 624 38.99 -14.86 -6.64
CA VAL A 624 37.91 -15.35 -7.51
C VAL A 624 37.72 -16.84 -7.26
N THR A 625 36.49 -17.20 -6.88
CA THR A 625 36.02 -18.61 -6.85
C THR A 625 34.80 -18.81 -7.75
N GLY A 626 34.33 -17.74 -8.39
CA GLY A 626 33.19 -17.71 -9.30
C GLY A 626 33.59 -17.56 -10.76
N LEU A 627 32.66 -17.11 -11.59
CA LEU A 627 32.84 -16.98 -13.04
C LEU A 627 32.86 -15.50 -13.43
N ILE A 628 33.85 -15.11 -14.23
CA ILE A 628 33.95 -13.77 -14.82
C ILE A 628 33.96 -13.91 -16.34
N ASP A 629 32.94 -13.36 -16.99
CA ASP A 629 32.74 -13.44 -18.43
C ASP A 629 32.54 -12.05 -19.04
N ALA A 630 33.44 -11.66 -19.94
CA ALA A 630 33.35 -10.43 -20.71
C ALA A 630 33.46 -10.71 -22.22
N ARG A 631 32.94 -9.78 -23.00
CA ARG A 631 33.02 -9.82 -24.46
C ARG A 631 34.39 -9.33 -24.92
N ALA A 632 34.75 -8.09 -24.57
CA ALA A 632 35.93 -7.41 -25.07
C ALA A 632 37.14 -7.51 -24.13
N GLY A 633 36.96 -7.42 -22.81
CA GLY A 633 38.11 -7.58 -21.92
C GLY A 633 37.82 -7.73 -20.44
N VAL A 634 38.77 -8.34 -19.74
CA VAL A 634 38.78 -8.52 -18.29
C VAL A 634 40.08 -7.94 -17.72
N SER A 635 39.98 -7.08 -16.71
CA SER A 635 41.14 -6.51 -16.00
C SER A 635 40.97 -6.71 -14.50
N LEU A 636 41.89 -7.45 -13.85
CA LEU A 636 41.92 -7.62 -12.38
C LEU A 636 43.23 -7.08 -11.82
N ILE A 637 43.15 -6.11 -10.91
CA ILE A 637 44.32 -5.45 -10.30
C ILE A 637 44.20 -5.50 -8.77
N GLY A 638 45.14 -6.15 -8.10
CA GLY A 638 45.12 -6.30 -6.64
C GLY A 638 46.51 -6.36 -6.02
N ARG A 639 46.57 -6.45 -4.69
CA ARG A 639 47.82 -6.77 -3.99
C ARG A 639 48.23 -8.19 -4.38
N GLN A 640 47.34 -9.14 -4.19
CA GLN A 640 47.39 -10.46 -4.81
C GLN A 640 46.17 -10.67 -5.71
N VAL A 641 46.33 -11.44 -6.79
CA VAL A 641 45.19 -11.88 -7.63
C VAL A 641 45.16 -13.41 -7.64
N ASN A 642 44.15 -13.97 -6.99
CA ASN A 642 44.01 -15.41 -6.75
C ASN A 642 42.77 -15.93 -7.48
N LEU A 643 42.98 -16.75 -8.51
CA LEU A 643 41.92 -17.54 -9.15
C LEU A 643 42.01 -18.96 -8.59
N LEU A 644 40.99 -19.35 -7.81
CA LEU A 644 40.93 -20.64 -7.11
C LEU A 644 40.21 -21.70 -7.96
N PRO A 645 40.28 -23.00 -7.59
CA PRO A 645 39.70 -24.07 -8.42
C PRO A 645 38.20 -23.84 -8.69
N GLY A 646 37.78 -24.10 -9.93
CA GLY A 646 36.42 -23.89 -10.44
C GLY A 646 36.13 -22.48 -10.92
N SER A 647 37.06 -21.53 -10.77
CA SER A 647 36.89 -20.15 -11.24
C SER A 647 37.40 -19.93 -12.67
N HIS A 648 36.89 -18.89 -13.32
CA HIS A 648 37.49 -18.42 -14.57
C HIS A 648 37.37 -16.92 -14.79
N ALA A 649 38.26 -16.41 -15.65
CA ALA A 649 38.24 -15.06 -16.17
C ALA A 649 38.40 -15.10 -17.69
N PHE A 650 37.28 -14.90 -18.40
CA PHE A 650 37.19 -15.06 -19.85
C PHE A 650 36.85 -13.74 -20.55
N ALA A 651 37.63 -13.43 -21.58
CA ALA A 651 37.26 -12.51 -22.63
C ALA A 651 37.14 -13.32 -23.94
N ASN A 652 35.94 -13.36 -24.54
CA ASN A 652 35.60 -14.36 -25.56
C ASN A 652 35.38 -13.81 -26.98
N ASN A 653 35.33 -12.50 -27.19
CA ASN A 653 35.16 -11.92 -28.53
C ASN A 653 36.47 -11.88 -29.30
N SER A 654 36.40 -11.79 -30.62
CA SER A 654 37.60 -11.59 -31.44
C SER A 654 38.33 -10.31 -31.02
N GLY A 655 39.65 -10.39 -30.87
CA GLY A 655 40.50 -9.27 -30.44
C GLY A 655 40.50 -9.01 -28.92
N SER A 656 39.80 -9.82 -28.14
CA SER A 656 39.64 -9.61 -26.70
C SER A 656 40.89 -9.94 -25.87
N ASP A 657 41.01 -9.27 -24.72
CA ASP A 657 42.15 -9.41 -23.82
C ASP A 657 41.75 -9.66 -22.35
N THR A 658 42.54 -10.47 -21.66
CA THR A 658 42.45 -10.65 -20.21
C THR A 658 43.77 -10.26 -19.56
N TYR A 659 43.71 -9.30 -18.64
CA TYR A 659 44.85 -8.71 -17.95
C TYR A 659 44.74 -8.90 -16.44
N LEU A 660 45.74 -9.54 -15.83
CA LEU A 660 45.85 -9.69 -14.38
C LEU A 660 47.12 -8.99 -13.90
N ARG A 661 46.99 -8.12 -12.89
CA ARG A 661 48.13 -7.45 -12.23
C ARG A 661 48.09 -7.68 -10.72
N GLY A 662 49.12 -8.34 -10.20
CA GLY A 662 49.38 -8.47 -8.77
C GLY A 662 50.53 -7.56 -8.35
N ARG A 663 50.38 -6.79 -7.27
CA ARG A 663 51.50 -6.01 -6.70
C ARG A 663 52.48 -6.88 -5.91
N GLU A 664 52.04 -8.06 -5.46
CA GLU A 664 52.87 -9.08 -4.80
C GLU A 664 52.86 -10.38 -5.59
N SER A 665 51.68 -10.93 -5.89
CA SER A 665 51.57 -12.24 -6.53
C SER A 665 50.31 -12.44 -7.37
N ILE A 666 50.40 -13.41 -8.29
CA ILE A 666 49.27 -14.00 -9.01
C ILE A 666 49.30 -15.51 -8.81
N LEU A 667 48.15 -16.09 -8.46
CA LEU A 667 47.92 -17.54 -8.42
C LEU A 667 46.77 -17.91 -9.36
N VAL A 668 47.04 -18.80 -10.31
CA VAL A 668 46.00 -19.50 -11.09
C VAL A 668 46.03 -20.96 -10.66
N ALA A 669 45.05 -21.38 -9.86
CA ALA A 669 45.04 -22.68 -9.20
C ALA A 669 44.66 -23.84 -10.13
N GLY A 670 45.29 -25.01 -9.91
CA GLY A 670 44.97 -26.26 -10.58
C GLY A 670 43.71 -26.94 -10.04
N GLU A 671 43.53 -28.22 -10.36
CA GLU A 671 42.34 -28.98 -9.95
C GLU A 671 42.24 -29.06 -8.42
N GLY A 672 41.06 -28.76 -7.89
CA GLY A 672 40.73 -28.93 -6.48
C GLY A 672 39.95 -30.23 -6.24
N PRO A 673 39.75 -30.66 -4.99
CA PRO A 673 38.87 -31.79 -4.69
C PRO A 673 37.46 -31.53 -5.24
N GLN A 674 37.08 -32.22 -6.31
CA GLN A 674 35.81 -32.06 -7.03
C GLN A 674 35.58 -30.73 -7.75
N GLN A 675 36.63 -29.94 -8.03
CA GLN A 675 36.53 -28.66 -8.73
C GLN A 675 37.47 -28.62 -9.93
N LEU A 676 37.01 -27.99 -11.01
CA LEU A 676 37.80 -27.78 -12.23
C LEU A 676 39.04 -26.91 -11.94
N GLU A 677 40.01 -26.92 -12.84
CA GLU A 677 41.14 -25.98 -12.78
C GLU A 677 40.64 -24.54 -12.94
N ALA A 678 41.32 -23.59 -12.31
CA ALA A 678 41.10 -22.18 -12.59
C ALA A 678 41.60 -21.86 -14.01
N MET A 679 40.88 -21.00 -14.75
CA MET A 679 41.22 -20.70 -16.14
C MET A 679 41.20 -19.19 -16.44
N VAL A 680 42.26 -18.73 -17.10
CA VAL A 680 42.36 -17.36 -17.65
C VAL A 680 42.39 -17.47 -19.17
N LYS A 681 41.50 -16.75 -19.85
CA LYS A 681 41.36 -16.83 -21.31
C LYS A 681 41.16 -15.46 -21.95
N GLY A 682 41.85 -15.20 -23.05
CA GLY A 682 41.55 -14.12 -23.99
C GLY A 682 41.58 -14.62 -25.44
N ASP A 683 41.06 -13.86 -26.39
CA ASP A 683 41.20 -14.18 -27.81
C ASP A 683 42.59 -13.77 -28.32
N LEU A 684 42.91 -12.48 -28.21
CA LEU A 684 44.18 -11.91 -28.69
C LEU A 684 45.28 -11.93 -27.64
N LEU A 685 44.94 -11.71 -26.37
CA LEU A 685 45.94 -11.57 -25.30
C LEU A 685 45.46 -12.11 -23.95
N ALA A 686 46.28 -12.97 -23.34
CA ALA A 686 46.22 -13.25 -21.91
C ALA A 686 47.53 -12.76 -21.26
N HIS A 687 47.45 -11.72 -20.43
CA HIS A 687 48.61 -11.06 -19.85
C HIS A 687 48.57 -11.07 -18.32
N LEU A 688 49.58 -11.69 -17.70
CA LEU A 688 49.77 -11.71 -16.25
C LEU A 688 51.06 -10.95 -15.90
N ALA A 689 50.98 -10.01 -14.95
CA ALA A 689 52.14 -9.25 -14.47
C ALA A 689 52.14 -9.13 -12.93
N ALA A 690 53.17 -9.65 -12.27
CA ALA A 690 53.36 -9.54 -10.82
C ALA A 690 54.81 -9.87 -10.42
N PRO A 691 55.29 -9.52 -9.21
CA PRO A 691 56.56 -10.04 -8.71
C PRO A 691 56.63 -11.57 -8.73
N THR A 692 55.62 -12.25 -8.18
CA THR A 692 55.52 -13.72 -8.23
C THR A 692 54.30 -14.19 -9.02
N ILE A 693 54.48 -15.05 -10.01
CA ILE A 693 53.40 -15.68 -10.77
C ILE A 693 53.48 -17.20 -10.60
N THR A 694 52.42 -17.81 -10.08
CA THR A 694 52.27 -19.28 -9.99
C THR A 694 51.07 -19.74 -10.79
N ILE A 695 51.30 -20.61 -11.78
CA ILE A 695 50.26 -21.20 -12.62
C ILE A 695 50.25 -22.70 -12.39
N THR A 696 49.21 -23.18 -11.71
CA THR A 696 48.88 -24.61 -11.59
C THR A 696 47.61 -24.98 -12.35
N GLY A 697 46.78 -23.99 -12.74
CA GLY A 697 45.62 -24.12 -13.62
C GLY A 697 45.94 -23.86 -15.10
N ILE A 698 45.05 -23.16 -15.83
CA ILE A 698 45.16 -22.92 -17.27
C ILE A 698 45.24 -21.42 -17.58
N VAL A 699 46.15 -21.03 -18.47
CA VAL A 699 46.19 -19.71 -19.11
C VAL A 699 46.22 -19.90 -20.63
N GLU A 700 45.30 -19.27 -21.35
CA GLU A 700 45.10 -19.53 -22.78
C GLU A 700 44.80 -18.28 -23.62
N ALA A 701 45.37 -18.23 -24.83
CA ALA A 701 44.96 -17.34 -25.91
C ALA A 701 44.40 -18.18 -27.09
N THR A 702 43.15 -17.92 -27.50
CA THR A 702 42.45 -18.78 -28.48
C THR A 702 42.33 -18.22 -29.89
N GLY A 703 42.60 -16.94 -30.10
CA GLY A 703 42.46 -16.27 -31.39
C GLY A 703 43.68 -16.45 -32.30
N ALA A 704 43.50 -16.22 -33.59
CA ALA A 704 44.62 -16.15 -34.53
C ALA A 704 45.60 -15.03 -34.12
N ASN A 705 46.91 -15.33 -34.11
CA ASN A 705 47.95 -14.48 -33.53
C ASN A 705 47.78 -14.21 -32.02
N GLY A 706 47.01 -15.04 -31.32
CA GLY A 706 46.80 -14.95 -29.89
C GLY A 706 48.11 -15.08 -29.11
N ARG A 707 48.28 -14.26 -28.07
CA ARG A 707 49.50 -14.19 -27.27
C ARG A 707 49.23 -14.46 -25.80
N VAL A 708 49.99 -15.36 -25.20
CA VAL A 708 50.11 -15.42 -23.74
C VAL A 708 51.38 -14.70 -23.32
N LEU A 709 51.27 -13.73 -22.42
CA LEU A 709 52.36 -12.89 -21.92
C LEU A 709 52.44 -12.98 -20.39
N LEU A 710 53.53 -13.52 -19.87
CA LEU A 710 53.77 -13.66 -18.44
C LEU A 710 54.99 -12.81 -18.05
N ASN A 711 54.79 -11.76 -17.27
CA ASN A 711 55.81 -10.81 -16.84
C ASN A 711 56.03 -10.89 -15.32
N ALA A 712 56.91 -11.79 -14.87
CA ALA A 712 57.26 -11.91 -13.47
C ALA A 712 58.42 -10.99 -13.06
N GLY A 713 58.36 -10.40 -11.87
CA GLY A 713 59.46 -9.60 -11.31
C GLY A 713 60.55 -10.46 -10.68
N GLU A 714 60.16 -11.45 -9.88
CA GLU A 714 61.05 -12.29 -9.09
C GLU A 714 60.94 -13.77 -9.47
N GLN A 715 59.72 -14.31 -9.58
CA GLN A 715 59.52 -15.73 -9.82
C GLN A 715 58.33 -16.01 -10.75
N LEU A 716 58.57 -16.80 -11.79
CA LEU A 716 57.53 -17.41 -12.61
C LEU A 716 57.58 -18.92 -12.45
N ARG A 717 56.51 -19.53 -11.93
CA ARG A 717 56.38 -20.97 -11.72
C ARG A 717 55.18 -21.53 -12.48
N VAL A 718 55.42 -22.53 -13.32
CA VAL A 718 54.39 -23.21 -14.11
C VAL A 718 54.38 -24.70 -13.80
N ASN A 719 53.34 -25.16 -13.11
CA ASN A 719 53.01 -26.59 -12.94
C ASN A 719 51.70 -26.95 -13.67
N GLY A 720 51.00 -25.96 -14.24
CA GLY A 720 49.75 -26.09 -14.98
C GLY A 720 49.94 -25.98 -16.50
N ARG A 721 48.94 -25.45 -17.21
CA ARG A 721 48.92 -25.36 -18.67
C ARG A 721 48.96 -23.91 -19.16
N VAL A 722 49.79 -23.66 -20.17
CA VAL A 722 49.85 -22.38 -20.88
C VAL A 722 49.71 -22.64 -22.38
N LYS A 723 48.69 -22.07 -23.03
CA LYS A 723 48.31 -22.41 -24.41
C LYS A 723 48.13 -21.18 -25.31
N ALA A 724 48.65 -21.26 -26.54
CA ALA A 724 48.41 -20.33 -27.65
C ALA A 724 48.48 -21.10 -28.98
N MET A 725 47.51 -21.98 -29.21
CA MET A 725 47.56 -23.01 -30.27
C MET A 725 46.84 -22.64 -31.58
N ALA A 726 46.14 -21.51 -31.61
CA ALA A 726 45.58 -21.01 -32.86
C ALA A 726 46.68 -20.51 -33.80
N THR A 727 46.40 -20.47 -35.10
CA THR A 727 47.38 -20.06 -36.13
C THR A 727 48.05 -18.73 -35.79
N GLY A 728 49.39 -18.72 -35.78
CA GLY A 728 50.21 -17.56 -35.40
C GLY A 728 50.34 -17.33 -33.89
N GLY A 729 49.79 -18.23 -33.07
CA GLY A 729 49.79 -18.12 -31.62
C GLY A 729 51.20 -18.17 -31.02
N LYS A 730 51.44 -17.36 -29.98
CA LYS A 730 52.76 -17.17 -29.36
C LYS A 730 52.70 -17.12 -27.84
N ILE A 731 53.70 -17.70 -27.17
CA ILE A 731 53.85 -17.61 -25.71
C ILE A 731 55.15 -16.86 -25.38
N VAL A 732 55.07 -15.87 -24.49
CA VAL A 732 56.22 -15.14 -23.96
C VAL A 732 56.19 -15.19 -22.44
N MET A 733 57.28 -15.66 -21.85
CA MET A 733 57.44 -15.85 -20.40
C MET A 733 58.73 -15.17 -19.95
N GLN A 734 58.61 -14.28 -18.97
CA GLN A 734 59.70 -13.44 -18.51
C GLN A 734 59.75 -13.42 -16.98
N SER A 735 60.97 -13.42 -16.44
CA SER A 735 61.28 -13.20 -15.03
C SER A 735 62.39 -12.13 -14.89
N GLY A 736 62.41 -11.38 -13.79
CA GLY A 736 63.28 -10.21 -13.64
C GLY A 736 62.69 -8.90 -14.19
N VAL A 737 61.39 -8.85 -14.49
CA VAL A 737 60.73 -7.69 -15.13
C VAL A 737 60.44 -6.58 -14.10
N ASP A 738 60.83 -5.35 -14.41
CA ASP A 738 60.44 -4.16 -13.64
C ASP A 738 58.91 -3.99 -13.61
N GLN A 739 58.32 -4.20 -12.43
CA GLN A 739 56.88 -4.14 -12.20
C GLN A 739 56.33 -2.70 -12.10
N THR A 740 57.18 -1.68 -12.20
CA THR A 740 56.76 -0.27 -12.30
C THR A 740 56.39 0.14 -13.72
N LEU A 741 56.75 -0.68 -14.72
CA LEU A 741 56.44 -0.40 -16.13
C LEU A 741 54.93 -0.34 -16.39
N SER A 742 54.58 0.53 -17.35
CA SER A 742 53.20 0.67 -17.83
C SER A 742 52.75 -0.60 -18.56
N ARG A 743 51.44 -0.88 -18.55
CA ARG A 743 50.86 -2.01 -19.30
C ARG A 743 51.27 -1.98 -20.78
N ALA A 744 51.20 -0.81 -21.41
CA ALA A 744 51.59 -0.63 -22.81
C ALA A 744 53.06 -0.97 -23.08
N THR A 745 53.96 -0.62 -22.16
CA THR A 745 55.38 -0.95 -22.26
C THR A 745 55.61 -2.46 -22.12
N LEU A 746 54.96 -3.08 -21.13
CA LEU A 746 55.00 -4.53 -20.90
C LEU A 746 54.50 -5.32 -22.12
N GLU A 747 53.50 -4.80 -22.84
CA GLU A 747 52.89 -5.45 -24.02
C GLU A 747 53.60 -5.15 -25.35
N SER A 748 54.47 -4.12 -25.38
CA SER A 748 55.08 -3.60 -26.61
C SER A 748 55.97 -4.63 -27.33
N GLN A 749 55.87 -4.67 -28.66
CA GLN A 749 56.62 -5.61 -29.51
C GLN A 749 58.08 -5.20 -29.78
N GLY A 750 58.49 -3.97 -29.42
CA GLY A 750 59.81 -3.38 -29.74
C GLY A 750 60.99 -3.89 -28.91
N LEU A 751 60.84 -5.02 -28.23
CA LEU A 751 61.80 -5.57 -27.28
C LEU A 751 62.36 -6.86 -27.89
N PRO A 752 63.67 -7.16 -27.79
CA PRO A 752 64.33 -8.14 -28.67
C PRO A 752 63.55 -9.46 -28.66
N GLY A 753 62.84 -9.84 -29.73
CA GLY A 753 61.99 -11.05 -29.84
C GLY A 753 60.47 -10.92 -29.60
N GLY A 754 59.90 -9.70 -29.57
CA GLY A 754 58.49 -9.45 -29.92
C GLY A 754 57.45 -9.48 -28.80
N GLY A 755 57.74 -8.98 -27.59
CA GLY A 755 56.71 -8.73 -26.56
C GLY A 755 57.12 -8.90 -25.10
N GLY A 756 57.89 -7.97 -24.53
CA GLY A 756 58.19 -7.91 -23.08
C GLY A 756 59.59 -7.35 -22.79
N ALA A 757 59.85 -6.81 -21.58
CA ALA A 757 60.95 -5.88 -21.18
C ALA A 757 62.29 -6.02 -21.96
N PRO A 758 63.01 -4.91 -22.27
CA PRO A 758 64.29 -5.02 -22.99
C PRO A 758 65.22 -5.97 -22.22
N THR A 759 66.02 -6.79 -22.91
CA THR A 759 66.94 -7.73 -22.23
C THR A 759 67.97 -7.01 -21.35
N SER A 760 68.17 -5.71 -21.54
CA SER A 760 68.96 -4.83 -20.67
C SER A 760 68.22 -4.34 -19.41
N VAL A 761 66.97 -4.78 -19.18
CA VAL A 761 66.08 -4.36 -18.09
C VAL A 761 65.59 -5.56 -17.27
N LEU A 762 65.91 -6.80 -17.67
CA LEU A 762 65.69 -7.97 -16.81
C LEU A 762 66.79 -8.03 -15.76
N ASP A 763 66.43 -7.91 -14.48
CA ASP A 763 67.36 -7.96 -13.35
C ASP A 763 67.00 -9.12 -12.42
N GLY A 764 67.86 -10.13 -12.34
CA GLY A 764 67.62 -11.35 -11.57
C GLY A 764 66.36 -12.12 -11.99
N GLY A 765 65.76 -12.80 -11.01
CA GLY A 765 64.54 -13.57 -11.19
C GLY A 765 64.77 -15.05 -11.54
N PHE A 766 63.71 -15.85 -11.37
CA PHE A 766 63.72 -17.29 -11.59
C PHE A 766 62.50 -17.74 -12.41
N LEU A 767 62.73 -18.53 -13.46
CA LEU A 767 61.66 -19.13 -14.27
C LEU A 767 61.71 -20.65 -14.11
N GLN A 768 60.62 -21.26 -13.66
CA GLN A 768 60.50 -22.69 -13.41
C GLN A 768 59.31 -23.30 -14.13
N ILE A 769 59.53 -24.42 -14.81
CA ILE A 769 58.48 -25.29 -15.34
C ILE A 769 58.66 -26.65 -14.67
N LEU A 770 57.66 -27.10 -13.92
CA LEU A 770 57.78 -28.24 -12.99
C LEU A 770 56.68 -29.27 -13.23
N GLU A 771 56.97 -30.53 -12.92
CA GLU A 771 55.98 -31.62 -12.80
C GLU A 771 55.08 -31.69 -14.04
N GLN A 772 53.78 -31.44 -13.89
CA GLN A 772 52.79 -31.52 -14.96
C GLN A 772 52.70 -30.25 -15.83
N GLY A 773 53.66 -29.34 -15.69
CA GLY A 773 53.75 -28.10 -16.47
C GLY A 773 53.78 -28.36 -17.97
N LEU A 774 52.83 -27.79 -18.71
CA LEU A 774 52.65 -27.98 -20.14
C LEU A 774 52.51 -26.63 -20.86
N ILE A 775 53.37 -26.39 -21.85
CA ILE A 775 53.37 -25.16 -22.65
C ILE A 775 53.18 -25.54 -24.12
N LEU A 776 52.16 -24.98 -24.75
CA LEU A 776 51.74 -25.33 -26.11
C LEU A 776 51.52 -24.05 -26.93
N SER A 777 52.30 -23.88 -27.99
CA SER A 777 52.24 -22.73 -28.90
C SER A 777 52.21 -23.21 -30.35
N ASP A 778 51.51 -22.50 -31.23
CA ASP A 778 51.54 -22.75 -32.69
C ASP A 778 52.89 -22.33 -33.31
N THR A 779 53.47 -21.23 -32.82
CA THR A 779 54.73 -20.69 -33.32
C THR A 779 55.81 -20.70 -32.23
N ASP A 780 56.09 -19.55 -31.61
CA ASP A 780 57.19 -19.37 -30.68
C ASP A 780 56.75 -19.66 -29.23
N VAL A 781 57.67 -20.26 -28.47
CA VAL A 781 57.71 -20.15 -27.01
C VAL A 781 59.00 -19.42 -26.65
N VAL A 782 58.86 -18.22 -26.06
CA VAL A 782 59.99 -17.37 -25.66
C VAL A 782 60.09 -17.36 -24.15
N MET A 783 61.20 -17.87 -23.60
CA MET A 783 61.49 -17.84 -22.16
C MET A 783 62.70 -16.96 -21.88
N ARG A 784 62.56 -16.03 -20.92
CA ARG A 784 63.64 -15.12 -20.51
C ARG A 784 63.66 -14.97 -18.99
N SER A 785 64.85 -14.91 -18.43
CA SER A 785 65.06 -14.61 -17.02
C SER A 785 66.31 -13.74 -16.93
N GLY A 786 66.32 -12.75 -16.03
CA GLY A 786 67.55 -12.07 -15.63
C GLY A 786 68.45 -12.94 -14.71
N GLY A 787 67.91 -14.05 -14.20
CA GLY A 787 68.62 -15.10 -13.47
C GLY A 787 68.41 -16.48 -14.09
N ASP A 788 68.03 -17.46 -13.29
CA ASP A 788 67.99 -18.87 -13.73
C ASP A 788 66.70 -19.22 -14.49
N VAL A 789 66.81 -20.22 -15.37
CA VAL A 789 65.69 -20.91 -16.02
C VAL A 789 65.81 -22.41 -15.73
N MET A 790 64.77 -23.00 -15.14
CA MET A 790 64.72 -24.42 -14.77
C MET A 790 63.53 -25.11 -15.42
N LEU A 791 63.81 -26.18 -16.17
CA LEU A 791 62.82 -27.07 -16.76
C LEU A 791 62.95 -28.46 -16.12
N GLN A 792 62.00 -28.80 -15.26
CA GLN A 792 61.90 -30.08 -14.56
C GLN A 792 60.46 -30.61 -14.64
N ALA A 793 59.93 -30.65 -15.87
CA ALA A 793 58.63 -31.23 -16.17
C ALA A 793 58.72 -32.76 -16.38
N ASP A 794 57.62 -33.46 -16.14
CA ASP A 794 57.49 -34.89 -16.36
C ASP A 794 57.54 -35.21 -17.86
N ALA A 795 58.21 -36.31 -18.22
CA ALA A 795 58.25 -36.77 -19.62
C ALA A 795 56.87 -37.17 -20.16
N ALA A 796 55.91 -37.47 -19.27
CA ALA A 796 54.52 -37.75 -19.59
C ALA A 796 53.61 -36.84 -18.77
N VAL A 797 52.92 -35.93 -19.45
CA VAL A 797 51.93 -35.02 -18.85
C VAL A 797 50.51 -35.56 -19.03
N LYS A 798 49.61 -35.22 -18.11
CA LYS A 798 48.17 -35.55 -18.22
C LYS A 798 47.60 -35.03 -19.53
N GLY A 799 46.99 -35.94 -20.31
CA GLY A 799 46.34 -35.65 -21.59
C GLY A 799 45.16 -34.66 -21.46
N GLU A 800 44.66 -34.19 -22.61
CA GLU A 800 43.55 -33.24 -22.64
C GLU A 800 42.26 -33.88 -22.12
N LYS A 801 41.54 -33.14 -21.26
CA LYS A 801 40.23 -33.50 -20.75
C LYS A 801 39.24 -32.47 -21.27
N THR A 802 38.17 -32.92 -21.93
CA THR A 802 37.07 -32.03 -22.29
C THR A 802 36.35 -31.61 -21.01
N ILE A 803 36.34 -30.31 -20.75
CA ILE A 803 35.67 -29.71 -19.58
C ILE A 803 34.42 -29.01 -20.10
N LEU A 804 33.27 -29.34 -19.51
CA LEU A 804 32.02 -28.60 -19.75
C LEU A 804 32.01 -27.38 -18.83
N VAL A 805 32.14 -26.18 -19.40
CA VAL A 805 31.98 -24.93 -18.67
C VAL A 805 30.48 -24.63 -18.55
N PRO A 806 29.92 -24.53 -17.34
CA PRO A 806 28.51 -24.23 -17.17
C PRO A 806 28.21 -22.79 -17.58
N GLN A 807 27.23 -22.59 -18.46
CA GLN A 807 26.63 -21.28 -18.70
C GLN A 807 25.46 -21.09 -17.74
N ILE A 808 25.48 -20.00 -16.98
CA ILE A 808 24.41 -19.63 -16.05
C ILE A 808 23.83 -18.30 -16.51
N ALA A 809 22.52 -18.27 -16.73
CA ALA A 809 21.78 -17.05 -16.94
C ALA A 809 20.74 -16.89 -15.83
N VAL A 810 20.73 -15.72 -15.20
CA VAL A 810 19.79 -15.34 -14.13
C VAL A 810 18.97 -14.16 -14.62
N ARG A 811 17.65 -14.29 -14.46
CA ARG A 811 16.67 -13.24 -14.73
C ARG A 811 15.75 -13.12 -13.54
N ASN A 812 15.26 -11.92 -13.31
CA ASN A 812 14.27 -11.67 -12.28
C ASN A 812 12.89 -12.18 -12.72
N GLU A 813 12.15 -12.83 -11.81
CA GLU A 813 10.76 -13.25 -12.01
C GLU A 813 9.84 -12.48 -11.05
N THR A 814 8.69 -12.06 -11.58
CA THR A 814 7.74 -11.20 -10.90
C THR A 814 6.49 -12.00 -10.51
N VAL A 815 6.16 -12.06 -9.22
CA VAL A 815 5.02 -12.82 -8.68
C VAL A 815 4.11 -11.90 -7.86
N ASN A 816 2.80 -11.97 -8.04
CA ASN A 816 1.85 -11.16 -7.27
C ASN A 816 1.42 -11.88 -5.98
N VAL A 817 1.47 -11.15 -4.87
CA VAL A 817 1.22 -11.69 -3.54
C VAL A 817 0.17 -10.83 -2.82
N VAL A 818 -0.88 -11.47 -2.31
CA VAL A 818 -1.86 -10.81 -1.44
C VAL A 818 -1.20 -10.47 -0.11
N VAL A 819 -1.31 -9.20 0.30
CA VAL A 819 -0.67 -8.66 1.49
C VAL A 819 -1.61 -7.99 2.50
N GLY A 820 -2.81 -7.60 2.07
CA GLY A 820 -3.76 -6.91 2.94
C GLY A 820 -5.04 -6.49 2.23
N SER A 821 -5.85 -5.66 2.91
CA SER A 821 -7.03 -5.03 2.33
C SER A 821 -7.24 -3.62 2.89
N VAL A 822 -7.89 -2.77 2.11
CA VAL A 822 -8.39 -1.44 2.49
C VAL A 822 -9.91 -1.44 2.39
N GLN A 823 -10.61 -0.75 3.27
CA GLN A 823 -12.04 -0.45 3.05
C GLN A 823 -12.19 0.81 2.21
N VAL A 824 -12.93 0.73 1.11
CA VAL A 824 -13.25 1.87 0.25
C VAL A 824 -14.75 2.14 0.32
N ASP A 825 -15.11 3.42 0.43
CA ASP A 825 -16.50 3.89 0.47
C ASP A 825 -17.10 3.85 -0.95
N ALA A 826 -18.11 3.01 -1.18
CA ALA A 826 -18.87 2.96 -2.42
C ALA A 826 -20.33 3.36 -2.15
N GLY A 827 -20.63 4.65 -2.18
CA GLY A 827 -21.95 5.16 -1.79
C GLY A 827 -22.15 5.09 -0.27
N THR A 828 -23.05 4.22 0.21
CA THR A 828 -23.40 4.06 1.64
C THR A 828 -22.84 2.78 2.28
N ILE A 829 -21.96 2.04 1.59
CA ILE A 829 -21.44 0.73 2.05
C ILE A 829 -19.92 0.67 1.88
N LEU A 830 -19.24 0.14 2.91
CA LEU A 830 -17.81 -0.19 2.93
C LEU A 830 -17.58 -1.52 2.17
N VAL A 831 -16.81 -1.50 1.09
CA VAL A 831 -16.41 -2.73 0.37
C VAL A 831 -14.92 -3.00 0.64
N PRO A 832 -14.53 -4.23 1.06
CA PRO A 832 -13.11 -4.56 1.20
C PRO A 832 -12.45 -4.68 -0.17
N ARG A 833 -11.43 -3.85 -0.41
CA ARG A 833 -10.53 -3.90 -1.56
C ARG A 833 -9.27 -4.67 -1.17
N ILE A 834 -8.94 -5.74 -1.89
CA ILE A 834 -7.73 -6.55 -1.66
C ILE A 834 -6.50 -5.86 -2.26
N THR A 835 -5.41 -5.80 -1.49
CA THR A 835 -4.12 -5.19 -1.85
C THR A 835 -3.13 -6.27 -2.30
N TYR A 836 -2.49 -6.05 -3.45
CA TYR A 836 -1.51 -6.96 -4.05
C TYR A 836 -0.14 -6.30 -4.12
N VAL A 837 0.88 -6.94 -3.56
CA VAL A 837 2.28 -6.57 -3.76
C VAL A 837 2.91 -7.49 -4.77
N THR A 838 3.58 -6.89 -5.73
CA THR A 838 4.40 -7.62 -6.68
C THR A 838 5.74 -7.94 -6.02
N THR A 839 5.98 -9.19 -5.64
CA THR A 839 7.26 -9.64 -5.11
C THR A 839 8.13 -10.18 -6.23
N THR A 840 9.40 -9.84 -6.23
CA THR A 840 10.39 -10.44 -7.13
C THR A 840 10.99 -11.65 -6.44
N SER A 841 10.98 -12.81 -7.09
CA SER A 841 11.57 -14.02 -6.55
C SER A 841 12.52 -14.66 -7.56
N ILE A 842 13.62 -15.21 -7.05
CA ILE A 842 14.51 -16.13 -7.78
C ILE A 842 14.18 -17.60 -7.45
N GLU A 843 13.20 -17.83 -6.56
CA GLU A 843 12.74 -19.15 -6.14
C GLU A 843 11.21 -19.26 -6.29
N GLN A 844 10.73 -20.37 -6.84
CA GLN A 844 9.30 -20.68 -6.87
C GLN A 844 8.81 -20.95 -5.44
N ILE A 845 8.20 -19.96 -4.82
CA ILE A 845 7.46 -20.16 -3.56
C ILE A 845 6.20 -20.98 -3.89
N GLY A 846 6.00 -22.06 -3.13
CA GLY A 846 4.88 -22.98 -3.31
C GLY A 846 3.53 -22.26 -3.40
N GLU A 847 2.63 -22.86 -4.19
CA GLU A 847 1.29 -22.35 -4.48
C GLU A 847 0.51 -22.07 -3.19
N ALA A 848 0.39 -20.78 -2.83
CA ALA A 848 -0.64 -20.35 -1.92
C ALA A 848 -1.96 -20.36 -2.69
N ARG A 849 -2.88 -21.24 -2.31
CA ARG A 849 -4.25 -21.23 -2.84
C ARG A 849 -4.88 -19.89 -2.52
N VAL A 850 -4.98 -19.03 -3.53
CA VAL A 850 -5.66 -17.74 -3.44
C VAL A 850 -7.16 -17.99 -3.43
N LYS A 851 -7.84 -17.59 -2.37
CA LYS A 851 -9.31 -17.57 -2.33
C LYS A 851 -9.78 -16.31 -3.04
N VAL A 852 -9.90 -16.38 -4.36
CA VAL A 852 -10.49 -15.31 -5.19
C VAL A 852 -12.00 -15.46 -5.27
N GLY A 853 -12.72 -14.43 -4.85
CA GLY A 853 -14.14 -14.25 -5.13
C GLY A 853 -15.10 -14.51 -3.96
N SER A 854 -16.19 -13.75 -3.95
CA SER A 854 -17.38 -14.02 -3.14
C SER A 854 -18.23 -15.07 -3.86
N GLN A 855 -18.62 -16.11 -3.14
CA GLN A 855 -19.56 -17.12 -3.63
C GLN A 855 -20.86 -16.96 -2.87
N PHE A 856 -21.95 -16.76 -3.59
CA PHE A 856 -23.29 -16.92 -3.02
C PHE A 856 -24.09 -17.86 -3.91
N ALA A 857 -24.78 -18.79 -3.29
CA ALA A 857 -25.65 -19.72 -3.98
C ALA A 857 -27.05 -19.15 -4.02
N THR A 858 -27.62 -19.05 -5.21
CA THR A 858 -29.08 -18.90 -5.37
C THR A 858 -29.62 -20.27 -5.71
N MET A 859 -30.69 -20.69 -5.03
CA MET A 859 -31.35 -21.96 -5.30
C MET A 859 -32.86 -21.76 -5.22
N ASP A 860 -33.59 -22.52 -6.03
CA ASP A 860 -35.03 -22.63 -5.89
C ASP A 860 -35.29 -23.60 -4.75
N VAL A 861 -35.98 -23.12 -3.71
CA VAL A 861 -36.31 -23.90 -2.53
C VAL A 861 -37.73 -24.43 -2.67
N THR A 862 -37.91 -25.70 -2.37
CA THR A 862 -39.24 -26.31 -2.20
C THR A 862 -39.28 -27.03 -0.86
N LEU A 863 -40.26 -26.69 -0.03
CA LEU A 863 -40.57 -27.43 1.19
C LEU A 863 -41.66 -28.45 0.86
N GLU A 864 -41.33 -29.74 0.93
CA GLU A 864 -42.29 -30.82 0.72
C GLU A 864 -42.64 -31.43 2.08
N GLN A 865 -43.93 -31.52 2.42
CA GLN A 865 -44.33 -32.20 3.64
C GLN A 865 -44.10 -33.71 3.47
N VAL A 866 -43.26 -34.29 4.33
CA VAL A 866 -42.91 -35.72 4.26
C VAL A 866 -43.57 -36.56 5.34
N GLY A 867 -44.29 -35.92 6.26
CA GLY A 867 -45.07 -36.60 7.28
C GLY A 867 -45.34 -35.69 8.46
N TYR A 868 -45.39 -36.28 9.65
CA TYR A 868 -45.66 -35.62 10.91
C TYR A 868 -44.68 -36.06 11.99
N TYR A 869 -44.29 -35.13 12.85
CA TYR A 869 -43.30 -35.35 13.89
C TYR A 869 -43.78 -34.90 15.27
N ASN A 870 -43.56 -35.73 16.29
CA ASN A 870 -43.78 -35.40 17.69
C ASN A 870 -42.54 -35.77 18.53
N PRO A 871 -41.76 -34.81 19.05
CA PRO A 871 -40.55 -35.09 19.82
C PRO A 871 -40.83 -35.83 21.15
N ASN A 872 -42.06 -35.73 21.67
CA ASN A 872 -42.47 -36.31 22.94
C ASN A 872 -43.03 -37.74 22.81
N ALA A 873 -43.19 -38.24 21.58
CA ALA A 873 -43.57 -39.63 21.34
C ALA A 873 -42.39 -40.59 21.59
N LYS A 874 -42.69 -41.88 21.77
CA LYS A 874 -41.66 -42.94 21.84
C LYS A 874 -40.83 -42.96 20.55
N GLU A 875 -39.57 -43.37 20.64
CA GLU A 875 -38.55 -43.20 19.59
C GLU A 875 -38.99 -43.74 18.21
N ASP A 876 -39.66 -44.89 18.18
CA ASP A 876 -40.22 -45.56 17.01
C ASP A 876 -41.47 -44.91 16.43
N ARG A 877 -42.01 -43.91 17.13
CA ARG A 877 -43.24 -43.17 16.80
C ARG A 877 -43.02 -41.68 16.68
N ARG A 878 -41.79 -41.19 16.82
CA ARG A 878 -41.50 -39.75 16.70
C ARG A 878 -41.80 -39.20 15.32
N PHE A 879 -41.66 -40.01 14.28
CA PHE A 879 -42.04 -39.67 12.91
C PHE A 879 -43.09 -40.65 12.40
N VAL A 880 -44.14 -40.12 11.76
CA VAL A 880 -45.16 -40.91 11.07
C VAL A 880 -45.44 -40.26 9.72
N GLU A 881 -45.56 -41.06 8.67
CA GLU A 881 -45.84 -40.55 7.32
C GLU A 881 -47.29 -40.04 7.23
N TYR A 882 -48.23 -40.81 7.79
CA TYR A 882 -49.65 -40.45 7.89
C TYR A 882 -50.20 -40.85 9.26
N LEU A 883 -51.22 -40.14 9.73
CA LEU A 883 -51.95 -40.47 10.96
C LEU A 883 -53.15 -41.38 10.63
N VAL A 884 -53.30 -42.47 11.37
CA VAL A 884 -54.36 -43.47 11.15
C VAL A 884 -55.27 -43.57 12.37
N GLU A 885 -56.57 -43.38 12.16
CA GLU A 885 -57.58 -43.58 13.20
C GLU A 885 -57.66 -45.06 13.61
N GLY A 886 -57.74 -45.35 14.90
CA GLY A 886 -57.72 -46.68 15.50
C GLY A 886 -56.33 -47.14 15.92
N ILE A 887 -55.28 -46.48 15.42
CA ILE A 887 -53.87 -46.76 15.74
C ILE A 887 -53.25 -45.56 16.47
N ASP A 888 -53.35 -44.36 15.89
CA ASP A 888 -52.63 -43.16 16.35
C ASP A 888 -53.52 -42.24 17.19
N TYR A 889 -54.81 -42.23 16.86
CA TYR A 889 -55.87 -41.52 17.57
C TYR A 889 -57.19 -42.27 17.36
N LYS A 890 -58.22 -41.93 18.11
CA LYS A 890 -59.60 -42.35 17.85
C LYS A 890 -60.49 -41.12 17.81
N ASN A 891 -61.42 -41.06 16.86
CA ASN A 891 -62.26 -39.86 16.71
C ASN A 891 -63.09 -39.53 17.97
N ALA A 892 -63.44 -40.56 18.76
CA ALA A 892 -64.15 -40.40 20.03
C ALA A 892 -63.33 -39.65 21.10
N ASP A 893 -62.00 -39.69 21.01
CA ASP A 893 -61.10 -39.10 21.99
C ASP A 893 -60.61 -37.69 21.58
N VAL A 894 -60.80 -37.31 20.31
CA VAL A 894 -60.38 -36.02 19.78
C VAL A 894 -61.33 -34.91 20.24
N VAL A 895 -60.75 -33.85 20.80
CA VAL A 895 -61.49 -32.64 21.18
C VAL A 895 -61.65 -31.75 19.94
N TRP A 896 -62.71 -31.97 19.16
CA TRP A 896 -62.95 -31.27 17.89
C TRP A 896 -63.13 -29.75 18.02
N THR A 897 -63.44 -29.25 19.22
CA THR A 897 -63.48 -27.80 19.49
C THR A 897 -62.08 -27.18 19.62
N ASN A 898 -61.01 -27.97 19.62
CA ASN A 898 -59.63 -27.49 19.77
C ASN A 898 -58.85 -27.57 18.44
N ALA A 899 -59.31 -26.84 17.41
CA ALA A 899 -58.69 -26.80 16.08
C ALA A 899 -57.82 -25.56 15.84
N ASN A 900 -57.37 -24.90 16.91
CA ASN A 900 -56.58 -23.67 16.82
C ASN A 900 -55.14 -23.92 16.35
N ASN A 901 -54.54 -22.94 15.68
CA ASN A 901 -53.10 -22.91 15.40
C ASN A 901 -52.57 -21.47 15.42
N VAL A 902 -51.24 -21.33 15.43
CA VAL A 902 -50.55 -20.03 15.61
C VAL A 902 -50.83 -19.05 14.47
N GLU A 903 -51.12 -19.53 13.26
CA GLU A 903 -51.37 -18.68 12.08
C GLU A 903 -52.84 -18.25 11.93
N ARG A 904 -53.81 -19.07 12.35
CA ARG A 904 -55.26 -18.82 12.15
C ARG A 904 -56.04 -18.42 13.41
N GLY A 905 -55.46 -18.57 14.60
CA GLY A 905 -56.11 -18.24 15.87
C GLY A 905 -57.12 -19.30 16.34
N THR A 906 -58.14 -18.90 17.13
CA THR A 906 -59.14 -19.80 17.73
C THR A 906 -60.07 -20.39 16.66
N ALA A 907 -60.07 -21.71 16.48
CA ALA A 907 -60.91 -22.41 15.52
C ALA A 907 -61.53 -23.69 16.12
N THR A 908 -62.70 -24.07 15.62
CA THR A 908 -63.42 -25.30 15.98
C THR A 908 -63.73 -26.13 14.73
N ALA A 909 -63.88 -27.44 14.89
CA ALA A 909 -64.22 -28.38 13.83
C ALA A 909 -65.51 -29.14 14.14
N ALA A 910 -66.24 -29.56 13.11
CA ALA A 910 -67.39 -30.45 13.28
C ALA A 910 -66.90 -31.84 13.73
N SER A 911 -67.56 -32.43 14.73
CA SER A 911 -67.17 -33.73 15.27
C SER A 911 -67.34 -34.85 14.25
N VAL A 912 -66.34 -35.72 14.15
CA VAL A 912 -66.39 -36.93 13.34
C VAL A 912 -66.79 -38.09 14.25
N THR A 913 -67.94 -38.71 13.98
CA THR A 913 -68.51 -39.74 14.86
C THR A 913 -68.39 -41.17 14.31
N SER A 914 -68.01 -41.32 13.05
CA SER A 914 -67.67 -42.61 12.43
C SER A 914 -66.25 -43.03 12.81
N ASP A 915 -66.04 -44.31 13.10
CA ASP A 915 -64.72 -44.87 13.40
C ASP A 915 -64.17 -45.72 12.24
N TYR A 916 -62.93 -46.18 12.40
CA TYR A 916 -62.23 -47.06 11.46
C TYR A 916 -62.91 -48.41 11.19
N LYS A 917 -63.97 -48.79 11.94
CA LYS A 917 -64.74 -50.03 11.71
C LYS A 917 -65.96 -49.78 10.82
N ASN A 918 -66.40 -48.53 10.65
CA ASN A 918 -67.54 -48.19 9.80
C ASN A 918 -67.08 -47.90 8.35
N VAL A 919 -66.84 -48.96 7.57
CA VAL A 919 -66.27 -48.88 6.22
C VAL A 919 -67.05 -47.94 5.28
N SER A 920 -68.37 -47.81 5.44
CA SER A 920 -69.21 -46.95 4.59
C SER A 920 -69.15 -45.45 4.94
N ALA A 921 -68.75 -45.09 6.16
CA ALA A 921 -68.74 -43.71 6.63
C ALA A 921 -67.35 -43.24 7.11
N TYR A 922 -66.36 -44.13 7.13
CA TYR A 922 -65.02 -43.85 7.60
C TYR A 922 -64.33 -42.79 6.75
N LYS A 923 -63.76 -41.78 7.42
CA LYS A 923 -62.87 -40.80 6.83
C LYS A 923 -61.46 -41.07 7.33
N SER A 924 -60.53 -41.35 6.41
CA SER A 924 -59.11 -41.31 6.72
C SER A 924 -58.71 -39.89 7.13
N PHE A 925 -57.56 -39.75 7.79
CA PHE A 925 -57.03 -38.45 8.19
C PHE A 925 -56.89 -37.45 7.02
N GLU A 926 -56.62 -37.94 5.80
CA GLU A 926 -56.55 -37.10 4.60
C GLU A 926 -57.91 -36.62 4.09
N ASN A 927 -58.98 -37.35 4.41
CA ASN A 927 -60.36 -37.01 4.04
C ASN A 927 -61.03 -36.08 5.08
N LEU A 928 -60.31 -35.71 6.13
CA LEU A 928 -60.72 -34.69 7.10
C LEU A 928 -60.45 -33.29 6.55
N ASP A 929 -61.32 -32.34 6.89
CA ASP A 929 -61.06 -30.93 6.55
C ASP A 929 -59.89 -30.35 7.38
N ASP A 930 -59.40 -29.16 7.00
CA ASP A 930 -58.23 -28.54 7.64
C ASP A 930 -58.40 -28.35 9.15
N ASN A 931 -59.59 -27.97 9.62
CA ASN A 931 -59.85 -27.76 11.04
C ASN A 931 -59.94 -29.10 11.78
N GLN A 932 -60.56 -30.11 11.17
CA GLN A 932 -60.59 -31.48 11.70
C GLN A 932 -59.19 -32.06 11.82
N ARG A 933 -58.35 -31.90 10.79
CA ARG A 933 -56.93 -32.33 10.84
C ARG A 933 -56.16 -31.59 11.92
N GLN A 934 -56.33 -30.27 12.05
CA GLN A 934 -55.67 -29.50 13.10
C GLN A 934 -56.12 -29.95 14.50
N ALA A 935 -57.40 -30.28 14.71
CA ALA A 935 -57.87 -30.80 15.99
C ALA A 935 -57.23 -32.15 16.35
N VAL A 936 -57.07 -33.04 15.37
CA VAL A 936 -56.36 -34.31 15.54
C VAL A 936 -54.87 -34.08 15.82
N LEU A 937 -54.21 -33.13 15.14
CA LEU A 937 -52.80 -32.78 15.40
C LEU A 937 -52.61 -32.20 16.80
N ASN A 938 -53.50 -31.32 17.24
CA ASN A 938 -53.48 -30.75 18.59
C ASN A 938 -53.72 -31.82 19.67
N PHE A 939 -54.59 -32.79 19.40
CA PHE A 939 -54.84 -33.91 20.32
C PHE A 939 -53.63 -34.86 20.40
N THR A 940 -53.05 -35.22 19.25
CA THR A 940 -51.95 -36.19 19.19
C THR A 940 -50.57 -35.59 19.48
N GLY A 941 -50.42 -34.27 19.38
CA GLY A 941 -49.17 -33.53 19.57
C GLY A 941 -48.20 -33.62 18.39
N TYR A 942 -48.63 -34.18 17.24
CA TYR A 942 -47.81 -34.22 16.04
C TYR A 942 -47.89 -32.91 15.26
N MET A 943 -46.77 -32.51 14.66
CA MET A 943 -46.67 -31.33 13.81
C MET A 943 -46.26 -31.74 12.39
N PRO A 944 -46.75 -31.07 11.34
CA PRO A 944 -46.29 -31.30 9.97
C PRO A 944 -44.76 -31.19 9.88
N LEU A 945 -44.12 -32.22 9.33
CA LEU A 945 -42.68 -32.24 9.08
C LEU A 945 -42.43 -31.99 7.59
N TYR A 946 -41.67 -30.95 7.30
CA TYR A 946 -41.29 -30.60 5.94
C TYR A 946 -39.83 -31.00 5.68
N GLN A 947 -39.60 -31.66 4.56
CA GLN A 947 -38.28 -31.88 4.01
C GLN A 947 -37.93 -30.72 3.08
N PHE A 948 -36.80 -30.09 3.37
CA PHE A 948 -36.22 -29.08 2.50
C PHE A 948 -35.59 -29.75 1.28
N LYS A 949 -36.11 -29.41 0.10
CA LYS A 949 -35.52 -29.76 -1.19
C LYS A 949 -35.10 -28.47 -1.89
N TRP A 950 -34.04 -28.57 -2.69
CA TRP A 950 -33.54 -27.45 -3.46
C TRP A 950 -33.19 -27.90 -4.88
N GLY A 951 -33.44 -27.03 -5.85
CA GLY A 951 -33.13 -27.21 -7.27
C GLY A 951 -32.52 -25.94 -7.86
N ASN A 952 -32.00 -26.02 -9.08
CA ASN A 952 -31.39 -24.88 -9.78
C ASN A 952 -30.37 -24.11 -8.93
N ALA A 953 -29.58 -24.81 -8.13
CA ALA A 953 -28.54 -24.17 -7.34
C ALA A 953 -27.47 -23.61 -8.28
N VAL A 954 -27.56 -22.32 -8.53
CA VAL A 954 -26.55 -21.56 -9.26
C VAL A 954 -25.59 -21.04 -8.23
N LEU A 955 -24.38 -21.59 -8.27
CA LEU A 955 -23.25 -21.00 -7.57
C LEU A 955 -22.82 -19.77 -8.38
N ASN A 956 -23.27 -18.59 -7.96
CA ASN A 956 -22.84 -17.34 -8.58
C ASN A 956 -21.39 -17.11 -8.18
N LYS A 957 -20.51 -17.29 -9.16
CA LYS A 957 -19.08 -17.06 -9.01
C LYS A 957 -18.74 -15.79 -9.76
N THR A 958 -18.21 -14.82 -9.03
CA THR A 958 -17.46 -13.75 -9.67
C THR A 958 -16.03 -14.27 -9.78
N TYR A 959 -15.64 -14.68 -10.98
CA TYR A 959 -14.25 -14.96 -11.30
C TYR A 959 -13.60 -13.63 -11.69
N ASN A 960 -12.54 -13.24 -10.97
CA ASN A 960 -11.58 -12.24 -11.44
C ASN A 960 -10.39 -12.97 -12.03
#